data_AF-A0A1Y1HMZ2-F1
#
_entry.id   AF-A0A1Y1HMZ2-F1
#
_cell.length_a   1.000
_cell.length_b   1.000
_cell.length_c   1.000
_cell.angle_alpha   90.00
_cell.angle_beta   90.00
_cell.angle_gamma   90.00
#
_symmetry.space_group_name_H-M   'P 1'
#
loop_
_entity.id
_entity.type
_entity.pdbx_description
1 polymer ?
#
loop_
_entity_poly.entity_id
_entity_poly.type
_entity_poly.pdbx_seq_one_letter_code
_entity_poly.pdbx_strand_id
1 'polypeptide(L)'
;MLGAWKAGRPNWGSGVPGRKAVGALAALVGLLLVASIVHRLLALPVTYHSAPGDSLRVLSFNVYQGYNRAGGNNFRAIQNVIRDQKPHFVMLQETDTMRIIQGNRDMVDYLSLGLRMYALATPPTRKNTWGCAMLSRFPFKSATWEVLPSENGEAACFQHATVQVGTQTLHLMNTHFGEDDRDRTAQARAVAEHIREALQTGGKADERLSGQEQPVTNVSDTSSSARVSIVLAGDFNSAPLSPQYMEIVSAGISDARVELYGQWKNPAERDRGAGLVFVSRALNCTKWVEPTYDQQKTADGNPVVVTFTRLLEQSSNFVKDKMTASNGDANGSAEVKTTSSGAAANQQKMGSDGKTPLYTSGGGHPIQDDNNSFTVGDGGLILMEDFTLIEKLAHFNRERIPERVVHASGQGGHGYFEVTKDVTHLCKANFLSEVGKRTPILARFSTVGFESGGADTVRDPRGFSVKFYTEEGNWDMVGNNTPVFFIRDPSKFPDLIHTQKRHPAKHTKDPDMFWDFLSLVPESFHQVLILFSPRGVPVSPRYMNGYGSHTFKWVNKEGQFNWVKFHFKTNQGIKNWTHQEAVKVAGESPDSAKEDLYEAIARGEHPSWTFYVQVMSPEQAETFKWDPFDLTKTWPHKEYPLQEVGRLVLDRNVTNYFNEVEQAAFSPSHMPPGIQASPDRVLQARLFSYDDAARYRLGSNFLLIPVNKPRHKAQNYHVDGLMQCGDNGGSGPNYYPNSRELYPNAPRPDPAVKYPEPFQVPAGLAGRYINKKWADQDDWDQPRALWEKFSDEDKEQTLSNIVGMLAPCQQFLQDRVVGLFGKIHEDMAAGLTKRLNAAKEGKAKTSQTA
;
A
#
# COMPACT_ATOMS: atom_id res chain seq x y z
N MET A 1 -35.20 46.99 12.04
CA MET A 1 -36.27 47.09 13.05
C MET A 1 -35.84 46.32 14.29
N LEU A 2 -35.95 47.01 15.42
CA LEU A 2 -35.73 46.61 16.81
C LEU A 2 -36.10 45.16 17.18
N GLY A 3 -35.36 44.56 18.12
CA GLY A 3 -35.84 43.34 18.81
C GLY A 3 -34.85 42.58 19.71
N ALA A 4 -34.52 43.17 20.87
CA ALA A 4 -34.21 42.50 22.15
C ALA A 4 -33.03 41.49 22.24
N TRP A 5 -31.89 41.98 22.75
CA TRP A 5 -30.82 41.20 23.38
C TRP A 5 -30.77 41.59 24.87
N LYS A 6 -31.10 40.66 25.78
CA LYS A 6 -30.69 40.67 27.20
C LYS A 6 -30.97 39.30 27.83
N ALA A 7 -29.91 38.58 28.20
CA ALA A 7 -29.58 38.18 29.58
C ALA A 7 -28.79 36.86 29.61
N GLY A 8 -27.67 36.87 30.35
CA GLY A 8 -27.03 35.66 30.86
C GLY A 8 -25.55 35.47 30.51
N ARG A 9 -24.66 36.23 31.16
CA ARG A 9 -23.25 35.81 31.30
C ARG A 9 -23.16 34.66 32.30
N PRO A 10 -22.26 33.69 32.11
CA PRO A 10 -21.62 33.01 33.22
C PRO A 10 -20.12 33.34 33.33
N ASN A 11 -19.68 33.34 34.59
CA ASN A 11 -18.37 33.68 35.12
C ASN A 11 -17.18 32.92 34.50
N TRP A 12 -16.09 33.66 34.25
CA TRP A 12 -14.76 33.10 34.12
C TRP A 12 -14.17 32.89 35.52
N GLY A 13 -14.31 31.66 36.02
CA GLY A 13 -13.63 31.19 37.22
C GLY A 13 -12.26 30.63 36.88
N SER A 14 -11.23 31.20 37.51
CA SER A 14 -9.85 30.76 37.56
C SER A 14 -9.71 29.25 37.85
N GLY A 15 -9.13 28.50 36.92
CA GLY A 15 -8.74 27.11 37.12
C GLY A 15 -7.39 26.84 36.46
N VAL A 16 -6.32 26.86 37.26
CA VAL A 16 -5.00 26.37 36.85
C VAL A 16 -5.14 24.91 36.40
N PRO A 17 -4.68 24.50 35.20
CA PRO A 17 -4.80 23.11 34.77
C PRO A 17 -3.99 22.21 35.68
N GLY A 18 -4.65 21.22 36.31
CA GLY A 18 -4.00 20.27 37.21
C GLY A 18 -2.87 19.50 36.53
N ARG A 19 -1.90 19.04 37.32
CA ARG A 19 -0.67 18.31 36.90
C ARG A 19 -0.87 17.18 35.87
N LYS A 20 -2.09 16.63 35.75
CA LYS A 20 -2.45 15.61 34.75
C LYS A 20 -2.60 16.17 33.33
N ALA A 21 -3.07 17.41 33.17
CA ALA A 21 -3.16 18.07 31.86
C ALA A 21 -1.77 18.43 31.31
N VAL A 22 -0.85 18.82 32.20
CA VAL A 22 0.57 19.06 31.86
C VAL A 22 1.26 17.75 31.45
N GLY A 23 0.97 16.64 32.14
CA GLY A 23 1.49 15.31 31.77
C GLY A 23 0.97 14.80 30.44
N ALA A 24 -0.31 15.01 30.13
CA ALA A 24 -0.89 14.65 28.84
C ALA A 24 -0.33 15.49 27.68
N LEU A 25 -0.11 16.79 27.91
CA LEU A 25 0.52 17.68 26.93
C LEU A 25 1.99 17.29 26.69
N ALA A 26 2.73 16.95 27.76
CA ALA A 26 4.11 16.49 27.66
C ALA A 26 4.23 15.14 26.92
N ALA A 27 3.29 14.21 27.15
CA ALA A 27 3.23 12.95 26.43
C ALA A 27 2.88 13.13 24.94
N LEU A 28 1.99 14.08 24.62
CA LEU A 28 1.64 14.41 23.24
C LEU A 28 2.81 15.05 22.49
N VAL A 29 3.52 15.98 23.15
CA VAL A 29 4.76 16.58 22.63
C VAL A 29 5.85 15.52 22.47
N GLY A 30 5.98 14.58 23.41
CA GLY A 30 6.88 13.43 23.32
C GLY A 30 6.57 12.52 22.13
N LEU A 31 5.28 12.19 21.90
CA LEU A 31 4.83 11.41 20.75
C LEU A 31 5.08 12.13 19.41
N LEU A 32 4.87 13.45 19.36
CA LEU A 32 5.16 14.25 18.16
C LEU A 32 6.67 14.35 17.90
N LEU A 33 7.50 14.40 18.94
CA LEU A 33 8.96 14.33 18.83
C LEU A 33 9.42 12.96 18.34
N VAL A 34 8.86 11.86 18.85
CA VAL A 34 9.20 10.51 18.37
C VAL A 34 8.72 10.31 16.94
N ALA A 35 7.53 10.77 16.57
CA ALA A 35 7.04 10.72 15.19
C ALA A 35 7.92 11.55 14.24
N SER A 36 8.41 12.72 14.67
CA SER A 36 9.41 13.53 13.97
C SER A 36 10.74 12.79 13.78
N ILE A 37 11.24 12.12 14.83
CA ILE A 37 12.48 11.33 14.79
C ILE A 37 12.32 10.12 13.88
N VAL A 38 11.20 9.40 13.96
CA VAL A 38 10.88 8.25 13.10
C VAL A 38 10.69 8.66 11.65
N HIS A 39 10.05 9.82 11.39
CA HIS A 39 9.95 10.37 10.04
C HIS A 39 11.33 10.75 9.47
N ARG A 40 12.22 11.31 10.29
CA ARG A 40 13.63 11.57 9.90
C ARG A 40 14.43 10.29 9.69
N LEU A 41 14.13 9.21 10.41
CA LEU A 41 14.78 7.89 10.26
C LEU A 41 14.23 7.06 9.08
N LEU A 42 12.98 7.31 8.65
CA LEU A 42 12.32 6.66 7.50
C LEU A 42 12.48 7.43 6.19
N ALA A 43 12.99 8.67 6.21
CA ALA A 43 13.52 9.30 5.03
C ALA A 43 14.68 8.42 4.53
N LEU A 44 14.42 7.66 3.46
CA LEU A 44 15.43 6.87 2.77
C LEU A 44 16.69 7.73 2.61
N PRO A 45 17.90 7.24 2.94
CA PRO A 45 19.09 7.99 2.60
C PRO A 45 19.05 8.18 1.09
N VAL A 46 18.95 9.43 0.64
CA VAL A 46 19.24 9.73 -0.76
C VAL A 46 20.64 9.21 -0.96
N THR A 47 20.77 8.16 -1.75
CA THR A 47 22.05 7.58 -2.11
C THR A 47 22.91 8.71 -2.62
N TYR A 48 24.01 8.98 -1.90
CA TYR A 48 25.07 9.87 -2.32
C TYR A 48 25.41 9.50 -3.75
N HIS A 49 25.07 10.38 -4.70
CA HIS A 49 25.66 10.26 -6.02
C HIS A 49 27.14 10.54 -5.78
N SER A 50 27.98 9.58 -6.16
CA SER A 50 29.42 9.80 -6.30
C SER A 50 29.64 11.13 -7.00
N ALA A 51 30.65 11.89 -6.55
CA ALA A 51 31.01 13.17 -7.14
C ALA A 51 30.89 13.06 -8.67
N PRO A 52 30.22 14.03 -9.33
CA PRO A 52 30.00 13.91 -10.76
C PRO A 52 31.32 13.62 -11.44
N GLY A 53 31.27 12.90 -12.57
CA GLY A 53 32.34 13.02 -13.57
C GLY A 53 32.56 14.49 -13.92
N ASP A 54 33.29 14.77 -14.99
CA ASP A 54 33.80 16.12 -15.20
C ASP A 54 32.74 17.24 -15.34
N SER A 55 31.41 17.04 -15.21
CA SER A 55 30.41 18.12 -15.29
C SER A 55 29.21 18.14 -14.31
N LEU A 56 28.73 19.35 -13.97
CA LEU A 56 27.50 19.64 -13.22
C LEU A 56 26.38 20.16 -14.15
N ARG A 57 25.11 19.92 -13.82
CA ARG A 57 23.96 20.41 -14.60
C ARG A 57 22.97 21.15 -13.72
N VAL A 58 22.67 22.40 -14.07
CA VAL A 58 21.68 23.23 -13.40
C VAL A 58 20.54 23.51 -14.39
N LEU A 59 19.30 23.27 -13.95
CA LEU A 59 18.09 23.53 -14.71
C LEU A 59 17.30 24.65 -14.04
N SER A 60 16.93 25.69 -14.77
CA SER A 60 16.00 26.74 -14.31
C SER A 60 14.67 26.59 -15.05
N PHE A 61 13.56 26.57 -14.32
CA PHE A 61 12.24 26.31 -14.91
C PHE A 61 11.13 27.07 -14.19
N ASN A 62 10.55 28.02 -14.91
CA ASN A 62 9.30 28.65 -14.53
C ASN A 62 8.13 27.69 -14.84
N VAL A 63 7.43 27.21 -13.82
CA VAL A 63 6.45 26.10 -13.93
C VAL A 63 4.99 26.54 -13.85
N TYR A 64 4.71 27.84 -13.80
CA TYR A 64 3.35 28.40 -13.86
C TYR A 64 2.35 27.71 -12.91
N GLN A 65 2.72 27.58 -11.63
CA GLN A 65 1.92 26.92 -10.57
C GLN A 65 1.53 25.46 -10.90
N GLY A 66 2.21 24.84 -11.87
CA GLY A 66 1.97 23.48 -12.33
C GLY A 66 0.79 23.32 -13.29
N TYR A 67 0.26 24.41 -13.85
CA TYR A 67 -0.80 24.36 -14.86
C TYR A 67 -0.25 24.31 -16.29
N ASN A 68 -0.97 23.61 -17.17
CA ASN A 68 -0.78 23.70 -18.62
C ASN A 68 -1.58 24.86 -19.23
N ARG A 69 -1.42 25.09 -20.53
CA ARG A 69 -2.12 26.14 -21.31
C ARG A 69 -3.65 26.05 -21.25
N ALA A 70 -4.20 24.87 -20.94
CA ALA A 70 -5.64 24.65 -20.81
C ALA A 70 -6.15 24.82 -19.36
N GLY A 71 -5.29 25.26 -18.43
CA GLY A 71 -5.62 25.42 -17.01
C GLY A 71 -5.70 24.10 -16.23
N GLY A 72 -5.26 22.99 -16.81
CA GLY A 72 -5.20 21.67 -16.15
C GLY A 72 -3.86 21.42 -15.47
N ASN A 73 -3.85 20.65 -14.39
CA ASN A 73 -2.62 20.25 -13.69
C ASN A 73 -1.72 19.39 -14.61
N ASN A 74 -0.41 19.69 -14.62
CA ASN A 74 0.58 19.05 -15.49
C ASN A 74 1.82 18.50 -14.76
N PHE A 75 1.71 18.12 -13.48
CA PHE A 75 2.88 17.75 -12.67
C PHE A 75 3.71 16.62 -13.29
N ARG A 76 3.06 15.60 -13.88
CA ARG A 76 3.76 14.46 -14.49
C ARG A 76 4.57 14.86 -15.73
N ALA A 77 4.09 15.77 -16.56
CA ALA A 77 4.85 16.22 -17.74
C ALA A 77 6.01 17.13 -17.32
N ILE A 78 5.78 18.05 -16.36
CA ILE A 78 6.85 18.87 -15.76
C ILE A 78 7.94 17.97 -15.20
N GLN A 79 7.55 16.93 -14.46
CA GLN A 79 8.48 15.95 -13.90
C GLN A 79 9.25 15.17 -14.98
N ASN A 80 8.59 14.75 -16.07
CA ASN A 80 9.26 14.07 -17.18
C ASN A 80 10.25 14.99 -17.87
N VAL A 81 9.87 16.23 -18.17
CA VAL A 81 10.76 17.24 -18.75
C VAL A 81 11.99 17.43 -17.88
N ILE A 82 11.83 17.64 -16.57
CA ILE A 82 12.98 17.79 -15.65
C ILE A 82 13.83 16.51 -15.64
N ARG A 83 13.21 15.33 -15.66
CA ARG A 83 13.93 14.05 -15.64
C ARG A 83 14.78 13.83 -16.90
N ASP A 84 14.24 14.18 -18.06
CA ASP A 84 14.90 13.99 -19.36
C ASP A 84 16.17 14.85 -19.48
N GLN A 85 16.17 16.02 -18.84
CA GLN A 85 17.35 16.90 -18.80
C GLN A 85 18.49 16.40 -17.90
N LYS A 86 18.21 15.40 -17.04
CA LYS A 86 19.15 14.82 -16.06
C LYS A 86 19.91 15.88 -15.22
N PRO A 87 19.21 16.85 -14.59
CA PRO A 87 19.87 17.90 -13.83
C PRO A 87 20.40 17.39 -12.48
N HIS A 88 21.48 18.04 -12.02
CA HIS A 88 22.00 17.88 -10.66
C HIS A 88 21.29 18.83 -9.69
N PHE A 89 20.95 20.03 -10.17
CA PHE A 89 20.19 21.06 -9.44
C PHE A 89 19.07 21.59 -10.32
N VAL A 90 17.91 21.85 -9.72
CA VAL A 90 16.73 22.41 -10.38
C VAL A 90 16.25 23.62 -9.60
N MET A 91 16.14 24.77 -10.24
CA MET A 91 15.59 26.00 -9.69
C MET A 91 14.22 26.23 -10.33
N LEU A 92 13.17 26.10 -9.53
CA LEU A 92 11.78 26.29 -9.93
C LEU A 92 11.31 27.69 -9.55
N GLN A 93 10.60 28.34 -10.47
CA GLN A 93 9.92 29.63 -10.25
C GLN A 93 8.42 29.48 -10.51
N GLU A 94 7.63 30.40 -9.94
CA GLU A 94 6.17 30.36 -9.92
C GLU A 94 5.60 29.07 -9.32
N THR A 95 6.22 28.55 -8.27
CA THR A 95 5.72 27.36 -7.59
C THR A 95 4.55 27.69 -6.68
N ASP A 96 3.55 26.81 -6.61
CA ASP A 96 2.46 26.93 -5.66
C ASP A 96 2.70 26.04 -4.43
N THR A 97 3.27 26.63 -3.37
CA THR A 97 3.55 25.92 -2.10
C THR A 97 2.40 26.15 -1.11
N MET A 98 1.85 25.07 -0.56
CA MET A 98 0.82 25.07 0.48
C MET A 98 -0.54 25.76 0.19
N ARG A 99 -0.95 26.00 -1.06
CA ARG A 99 -2.34 26.44 -1.35
C ARG A 99 -3.30 25.24 -1.45
N ILE A 100 -4.43 25.33 -0.74
CA ILE A 100 -5.52 24.33 -0.73
C ILE A 100 -6.38 24.49 -2.00
N ILE A 101 -5.79 24.47 -3.18
CA ILE A 101 -6.53 24.65 -4.45
C ILE A 101 -6.63 23.32 -5.20
N GLN A 102 -5.85 22.29 -4.85
CA GLN A 102 -5.79 21.02 -5.61
C GLN A 102 -5.74 19.73 -4.77
N GLY A 103 -6.58 19.61 -3.73
CA GLY A 103 -6.82 18.31 -3.08
C GLY A 103 -5.65 17.75 -2.24
N ASN A 104 -4.97 18.61 -1.47
CA ASN A 104 -3.91 18.27 -0.51
C ASN A 104 -2.60 17.68 -1.09
N ARG A 105 -2.27 17.90 -2.37
CA ARG A 105 -0.95 17.53 -2.92
C ARG A 105 -0.10 18.78 -3.18
N ASP A 106 1.03 18.88 -2.49
CA ASP A 106 2.05 19.91 -2.75
C ASP A 106 2.86 19.55 -4.02
N MET A 107 2.98 20.50 -4.95
CA MET A 107 3.66 20.29 -6.23
C MET A 107 5.15 20.04 -6.04
N VAL A 108 5.80 20.76 -5.13
CA VAL A 108 7.23 20.64 -4.88
C VAL A 108 7.55 19.26 -4.31
N ASP A 109 6.71 18.77 -3.39
CA ASP A 109 6.82 17.41 -2.86
C ASP A 109 6.61 16.35 -3.95
N TYR A 110 5.61 16.53 -4.82
CA TYR A 110 5.34 15.61 -5.93
C TYR A 110 6.56 15.52 -6.87
N LEU A 111 7.14 16.65 -7.26
CA LEU A 111 8.33 16.71 -8.12
C LEU A 111 9.56 16.12 -7.41
N SER A 112 9.79 16.46 -6.15
CA SER A 112 10.90 15.97 -5.32
C SER A 112 10.92 14.45 -5.21
N LEU A 113 9.80 13.85 -4.77
CA LEU A 113 9.65 12.41 -4.61
C LEU A 113 9.83 11.69 -5.95
N GLY A 114 9.20 12.25 -6.99
CA GLY A 114 9.22 11.68 -8.31
C GLY A 114 10.57 11.78 -9.02
N LEU A 115 11.37 12.81 -8.74
CA LEU A 115 12.72 12.99 -9.31
C LEU A 115 13.82 12.40 -8.43
N ARG A 116 13.49 12.05 -7.18
CA ARG A 116 14.43 11.61 -6.13
C ARG A 116 15.50 12.67 -5.87
N MET A 117 15.05 13.88 -5.57
CA MET A 117 15.90 15.04 -5.28
C MET A 117 15.44 15.68 -3.97
N TYR A 118 16.38 16.14 -3.15
CA TYR A 118 16.09 16.98 -1.98
C TYR A 118 15.38 18.25 -2.42
N ALA A 119 14.41 18.74 -1.65
CA ALA A 119 13.67 19.95 -1.98
C ALA A 119 13.78 21.03 -0.91
N LEU A 120 13.80 22.29 -1.35
CA LEU A 120 13.68 23.49 -0.53
C LEU A 120 12.62 24.38 -1.16
N ALA A 121 11.49 24.57 -0.48
CA ALA A 121 10.41 25.44 -0.91
C ALA A 121 10.36 26.74 -0.10
N THR A 122 9.89 27.83 -0.71
CA THR A 122 9.54 29.07 0.00
C THR A 122 8.25 28.88 0.82
N PRO A 123 8.03 29.65 1.90
CA PRO A 123 6.78 29.64 2.68
C PRO A 123 5.54 29.92 1.80
N PRO A 124 4.33 29.67 2.33
CA PRO A 124 3.09 29.72 1.55
C PRO A 124 2.89 31.03 0.78
N THR A 125 2.57 30.90 -0.51
CA THR A 125 2.35 32.04 -1.40
C THR A 125 1.09 32.83 -0.99
N ARG A 126 1.24 34.12 -0.65
CA ARG A 126 0.12 35.03 -0.36
C ARG A 126 -0.36 35.73 -1.64
N LYS A 127 -1.42 36.53 -1.55
CA LYS A 127 -1.89 37.35 -2.68
C LYS A 127 -0.75 38.28 -3.11
N ASN A 128 -0.39 38.24 -4.40
CA ASN A 128 0.72 38.98 -5.02
C ASN A 128 2.14 38.55 -4.55
N THR A 129 2.34 37.27 -4.24
CA THR A 129 3.67 36.69 -4.00
C THR A 129 3.84 35.44 -4.86
N TRP A 130 4.96 35.36 -5.58
CA TRP A 130 5.31 34.20 -6.41
C TRP A 130 6.27 33.27 -5.66
N GLY A 131 6.00 31.97 -5.66
CA GLY A 131 6.81 30.99 -4.93
C GLY A 131 8.03 30.52 -5.74
N CYS A 132 9.08 30.15 -5.02
CA CYS A 132 10.28 29.53 -5.58
C CYS A 132 10.53 28.17 -4.89
N ALA A 133 11.17 27.24 -5.61
CA ALA A 133 11.69 26.03 -4.99
C ALA A 133 13.01 25.59 -5.61
N MET A 134 13.88 24.97 -4.82
CA MET A 134 15.09 24.31 -5.31
C MET A 134 14.97 22.80 -5.13
N LEU A 135 15.35 22.03 -6.14
CA LEU A 135 15.60 20.59 -6.02
C LEU A 135 17.08 20.29 -6.22
N SER A 136 17.64 19.37 -5.44
CA SER A 136 19.06 19.01 -5.49
C SER A 136 19.29 17.51 -5.39
N ARG A 137 20.21 16.97 -6.18
CA ARG A 137 20.73 15.59 -6.00
C ARG A 137 21.61 15.46 -4.76
N PHE A 138 22.12 16.58 -4.25
CA PHE A 138 22.98 16.67 -3.07
C PHE A 138 22.20 17.25 -1.87
N PRO A 139 22.47 16.80 -0.63
CA PRO A 139 21.81 17.37 0.54
C PRO A 139 22.16 18.86 0.72
N PHE A 140 21.16 19.69 1.03
CA PHE A 140 21.38 21.07 1.46
C PHE A 140 22.07 21.10 2.84
N LYS A 141 23.08 21.96 2.99
CA LYS A 141 23.83 22.17 4.22
C LYS A 141 23.28 23.33 5.04
N SER A 142 22.91 24.42 4.36
CA SER A 142 22.15 25.53 4.93
C SER A 142 21.14 26.04 3.90
N ALA A 143 20.09 26.70 4.37
CA ALA A 143 19.11 27.35 3.51
C ALA A 143 18.45 28.53 4.22
N THR A 144 18.34 29.66 3.54
CA THR A 144 17.59 30.84 3.93
C THR A 144 16.66 31.25 2.79
N TRP A 145 15.63 32.01 3.13
CA TRP A 145 14.77 32.64 2.15
C TRP A 145 14.34 34.01 2.67
N GLU A 146 14.04 34.91 1.76
CA GLU A 146 13.48 36.21 2.06
C GLU A 146 12.48 36.64 0.99
N VAL A 147 11.64 37.60 1.35
CA VAL A 147 10.81 38.31 0.38
C VAL A 147 11.55 39.58 0.00
N LEU A 148 11.90 39.70 -1.28
CA LEU A 148 12.59 40.86 -1.81
C LEU A 148 11.68 42.09 -1.81
N PRO A 149 12.24 43.30 -1.71
CA PRO A 149 11.47 44.55 -1.67
C PRO A 149 10.55 44.71 -2.89
N SER A 150 9.38 45.33 -2.66
CA SER A 150 8.44 45.73 -3.72
C SER A 150 7.77 47.05 -3.33
N GLU A 151 7.87 48.04 -4.19
CA GLU A 151 7.22 49.34 -4.07
C GLU A 151 5.76 49.29 -4.57
N ASN A 152 5.46 48.44 -5.57
CA ASN A 152 4.14 48.38 -6.22
C ASN A 152 3.30 47.13 -5.85
N GLY A 153 3.80 46.29 -4.95
CA GLY A 153 3.03 45.21 -4.30
C GLY A 153 3.17 43.81 -4.91
N GLU A 154 4.12 43.58 -5.82
CA GLU A 154 4.54 42.25 -6.29
C GLU A 154 5.78 41.75 -5.55
N ALA A 155 5.54 41.07 -4.45
CA ALA A 155 6.59 40.50 -3.61
C ALA A 155 7.27 39.30 -4.31
N ALA A 156 8.54 39.45 -4.64
CA ALA A 156 9.41 38.39 -5.16
C ALA A 156 10.03 37.58 -4.01
N CYS A 157 10.29 36.28 -4.21
CA CYS A 157 10.98 35.47 -3.21
C CYS A 157 12.39 35.10 -3.66
N PHE A 158 13.35 35.29 -2.76
CA PHE A 158 14.74 34.86 -2.91
C PHE A 158 15.02 33.68 -1.98
N GLN A 159 15.71 32.67 -2.50
CA GLN A 159 16.20 31.51 -1.76
C GLN A 159 17.71 31.45 -1.91
N HIS A 160 18.41 31.19 -0.81
CA HIS A 160 19.84 30.93 -0.81
C HIS A 160 20.11 29.65 -0.02
N ALA A 161 20.80 28.69 -0.64
CA ALA A 161 21.18 27.46 0.00
C ALA A 161 22.65 27.13 -0.28
N THR A 162 23.26 26.35 0.61
CA THR A 162 24.59 25.78 0.36
C THR A 162 24.48 24.27 0.17
N VAL A 163 25.27 23.72 -0.74
CA VAL A 163 25.39 22.27 -0.96
C VAL A 163 26.86 21.89 -1.04
N GLN A 164 27.19 20.69 -0.56
CA GLN A 164 28.53 20.13 -0.67
C GLN A 164 28.61 19.22 -1.89
N VAL A 165 29.48 19.54 -2.85
CA VAL A 165 29.75 18.70 -4.04
C VAL A 165 31.23 18.32 -4.03
N GLY A 166 31.53 17.05 -3.69
CA GLY A 166 32.90 16.63 -3.42
C GLY A 166 33.51 17.47 -2.28
N THR A 167 34.66 18.10 -2.53
CA THR A 167 35.35 18.96 -1.56
C THR A 167 34.95 20.45 -1.66
N GLN A 168 34.05 20.82 -2.57
CA GLN A 168 33.65 22.21 -2.78
C GLN A 168 32.25 22.51 -2.20
N THR A 169 32.14 23.67 -1.54
CA THR A 169 30.86 24.26 -1.15
C THR A 169 30.34 25.12 -2.29
N LEU A 170 29.12 24.84 -2.75
CA LEU A 170 28.42 25.60 -3.77
C LEU A 170 27.28 26.38 -3.13
N HIS A 171 27.21 27.68 -3.38
CA HIS A 171 26.08 28.53 -3.03
C HIS A 171 25.08 28.50 -4.18
N LEU A 172 23.87 28.03 -3.93
CA LEU A 172 22.74 28.00 -4.85
C LEU A 172 21.79 29.13 -4.49
N MET A 173 21.45 29.99 -5.44
CA MET A 173 20.53 31.10 -5.28
C MET A 173 19.40 31.01 -6.31
N ASN A 174 18.16 31.17 -5.87
CA ASN A 174 16.96 31.08 -6.72
C ASN A 174 16.03 32.27 -6.46
N THR A 175 15.52 32.90 -7.52
CA THR A 175 14.58 34.02 -7.39
C THR A 175 13.65 34.16 -8.60
N HIS A 176 12.60 34.94 -8.43
CA HIS A 176 11.68 35.37 -9.47
C HIS A 176 11.36 36.86 -9.29
N PHE A 177 11.77 37.74 -10.20
CA PHE A 177 11.52 39.18 -10.07
C PHE A 177 10.08 39.57 -10.43
N GLY A 178 9.59 40.67 -9.86
CA GLY A 178 8.29 41.26 -10.21
C GLY A 178 8.23 41.75 -11.66
N GLU A 179 7.03 42.05 -12.13
CA GLU A 179 6.80 42.55 -13.50
C GLU A 179 7.17 44.05 -13.65
N ASP A 180 7.15 44.84 -12.57
CA ASP A 180 7.43 46.29 -12.58
C ASP A 180 8.92 46.63 -12.50
N ASP A 181 9.38 47.58 -13.33
CA ASP A 181 10.79 47.98 -13.43
C ASP A 181 11.43 48.50 -12.13
N ARG A 182 10.67 49.21 -11.29
CA ARG A 182 11.17 49.72 -10.01
C ARG A 182 11.36 48.57 -9.04
N ASP A 183 10.42 47.64 -9.01
CA ASP A 183 10.51 46.41 -8.23
C ASP A 183 11.70 45.55 -8.72
N ARG A 184 11.83 45.30 -10.04
CA ARG A 184 12.98 44.58 -10.62
C ARG A 184 14.32 45.19 -10.21
N THR A 185 14.41 46.52 -10.18
CA THR A 185 15.65 47.22 -9.81
C THR A 185 15.98 47.11 -8.33
N ALA A 186 14.99 47.29 -7.45
CA ALA A 186 15.16 47.12 -6.01
C ALA A 186 15.53 45.67 -5.66
N GLN A 187 14.87 44.70 -6.31
CA GLN A 187 15.08 43.27 -6.14
C GLN A 187 16.48 42.85 -6.64
N ALA A 188 16.94 43.38 -7.78
CA ALA A 188 18.29 43.15 -8.29
C ALA A 188 19.39 43.64 -7.33
N ARG A 189 19.20 44.81 -6.71
CA ARG A 189 20.13 45.34 -5.70
C ARG A 189 20.18 44.47 -4.46
N ALA A 190 19.02 44.03 -3.96
CA ALA A 190 18.95 43.13 -2.81
C ALA A 190 19.66 41.78 -3.10
N VAL A 191 19.43 41.18 -4.27
CA VAL A 191 20.15 39.96 -4.68
C VAL A 191 21.65 40.21 -4.82
N ALA A 192 22.06 41.36 -5.37
CA ALA A 192 23.47 41.75 -5.46
C ALA A 192 24.14 41.89 -4.09
N GLU A 193 23.43 42.35 -3.06
CA GLU A 193 23.92 42.38 -1.68
C GLU A 193 24.17 40.96 -1.13
N HIS A 194 23.24 40.03 -1.32
CA HIS A 194 23.42 38.62 -0.93
C HIS A 194 24.60 37.94 -1.63
N ILE A 195 24.83 38.27 -2.91
CA ILE A 195 26.01 37.80 -3.64
C ILE A 195 27.28 38.34 -2.98
N ARG A 196 27.34 39.64 -2.69
CA ARG A 196 28.52 40.27 -2.06
C ARG A 196 28.77 39.68 -0.68
N GLU A 197 27.74 39.43 0.11
CA GLU A 197 27.84 38.79 1.43
C GLU A 197 28.35 37.35 1.33
N ALA A 198 27.82 36.55 0.40
CA ALA A 198 28.29 35.17 0.17
C ALA A 198 29.77 35.13 -0.26
N LEU A 199 30.21 36.10 -1.06
CA LEU A 199 31.62 36.22 -1.46
C LEU A 199 32.53 36.67 -0.30
N GLN A 200 32.04 37.51 0.63
CA GLN A 200 32.81 38.01 1.78
C GLN A 200 32.95 37.00 2.92
N THR A 201 31.95 36.16 3.15
CA THR A 201 31.91 35.19 4.28
C THR A 201 32.73 33.92 4.06
N GLY A 202 33.35 33.75 2.89
CA GLY A 202 34.29 32.66 2.60
C GLY A 202 33.69 31.24 2.71
N GLY A 203 32.37 31.11 2.63
CA GLY A 203 31.67 29.82 2.74
C GLY A 203 31.50 29.26 4.15
N LYS A 204 31.70 30.05 5.22
CA LYS A 204 31.30 29.64 6.59
C LYS A 204 29.77 29.72 6.71
N ALA A 205 29.11 28.58 6.95
CA ALA A 205 27.66 28.51 7.11
C ALA A 205 27.22 29.26 8.39
N ASP A 206 26.28 30.20 8.26
CA ASP A 206 25.65 30.90 9.37
C ASP A 206 24.64 29.95 10.05
N GLU A 207 24.91 29.55 11.30
CA GLU A 207 23.98 28.79 12.15
C GLU A 207 22.89 29.73 12.69
N ARG A 208 21.94 30.15 11.86
CA ARG A 208 20.74 30.89 12.30
C ARG A 208 19.47 30.13 11.93
N LEU A 209 18.95 29.37 12.88
CA LEU A 209 17.57 28.85 12.88
C LEU A 209 16.84 29.37 14.11
N SER A 210 16.29 30.58 14.03
CA SER A 210 15.05 31.01 14.69
C SER A 210 14.97 32.54 14.63
N GLY A 211 13.85 33.07 14.15
CA GLY A 211 13.60 34.51 14.18
C GLY A 211 13.51 35.03 15.61
N GLN A 212 14.60 35.65 16.09
CA GLN A 212 14.62 36.68 17.13
C GLN A 212 15.81 37.60 16.84
N GLU A 213 15.54 38.90 16.76
CA GLU A 213 16.56 39.97 16.72
C GLU A 213 17.41 39.92 18.00
N GLN A 214 18.72 40.14 17.90
CA GLN A 214 19.62 40.88 18.82
C GLN A 214 21.03 41.00 18.14
N PRO A 215 21.83 42.04 18.46
CA PRO A 215 22.94 42.50 17.61
C PRO A 215 24.27 41.75 17.81
N VAL A 216 25.08 41.71 16.75
CA VAL A 216 26.38 41.03 16.67
C VAL A 216 27.49 41.90 17.25
N THR A 217 28.36 41.31 18.08
CA THR A 217 29.70 41.85 18.41
C THR A 217 30.81 40.99 17.80
N ASN A 218 31.76 41.68 17.17
CA ASN A 218 32.95 41.23 16.44
C ASN A 218 33.71 40.02 17.01
N VAL A 219 34.15 39.09 16.14
CA VAL A 219 35.45 38.40 16.23
C VAL A 219 36.04 38.18 14.83
N SER A 220 37.37 38.26 14.80
CA SER A 220 38.35 38.51 13.74
C SER A 220 38.66 37.38 12.74
N ASP A 221 39.01 37.87 11.55
CA ASP A 221 39.90 37.40 10.49
C ASP A 221 40.85 36.20 10.80
N THR A 222 40.78 35.16 9.97
CA THR A 222 41.93 34.31 9.61
C THR A 222 41.74 33.79 8.19
N SER A 223 42.77 34.05 7.38
CA SER A 223 42.86 33.92 5.94
C SER A 223 43.19 32.48 5.48
N SER A 224 42.22 31.85 4.85
CA SER A 224 42.45 30.92 3.74
C SER A 224 41.30 31.15 2.75
N SER A 225 41.57 31.78 1.60
CA SER A 225 40.54 32.10 0.61
C SER A 225 40.02 30.82 -0.06
N ALA A 226 39.08 30.16 0.61
CA ALA A 226 38.24 29.15 -0.02
C ALA A 226 37.55 29.81 -1.22
N ARG A 227 37.77 29.28 -2.43
CA ARG A 227 37.15 29.80 -3.65
C ARG A 227 35.64 29.56 -3.56
N VAL A 228 34.88 30.61 -3.31
CA VAL A 228 33.41 30.56 -3.20
C VAL A 228 32.80 30.45 -4.61
N SER A 229 32.07 29.36 -4.85
CA SER A 229 31.32 29.16 -6.09
C SER A 229 29.85 29.49 -5.86
N ILE A 230 29.30 30.41 -6.65
CA ILE A 230 27.90 30.84 -6.59
C ILE A 230 27.23 30.50 -7.91
N VAL A 231 26.05 29.87 -7.84
CA VAL A 231 25.12 29.67 -8.95
C VAL A 231 23.84 30.41 -8.59
N LEU A 232 23.52 31.45 -9.34
CA LEU A 232 22.28 32.18 -9.25
C LEU A 232 21.45 31.84 -10.50
N ALA A 233 20.24 31.32 -10.33
CA ALA A 233 19.34 31.02 -11.44
C ALA A 233 17.91 31.45 -11.11
N GLY A 234 17.13 31.82 -12.11
CA GLY A 234 15.82 32.39 -11.88
C GLY A 234 15.18 32.99 -13.12
N ASP A 235 13.96 33.47 -12.94
CA ASP A 235 13.30 34.35 -13.90
C ASP A 235 13.45 35.79 -13.41
N PHE A 236 14.30 36.56 -14.07
CA PHE A 236 14.64 37.91 -13.62
C PHE A 236 13.76 38.97 -14.27
N ASN A 237 12.82 38.56 -15.13
CA ASN A 237 11.99 39.48 -15.91
C ASN A 237 12.79 40.62 -16.54
N SER A 238 14.06 40.41 -16.91
CA SER A 238 14.95 41.47 -17.39
C SER A 238 15.74 41.01 -18.59
N ALA A 239 15.98 41.93 -19.52
CA ALA A 239 16.79 41.64 -20.70
C ALA A 239 18.28 41.52 -20.31
N PRO A 240 19.07 40.71 -21.04
CA PRO A 240 20.53 40.78 -20.95
C PRO A 240 21.01 42.22 -21.13
N LEU A 241 22.01 42.63 -20.34
CA LEU A 241 22.58 43.99 -20.31
C LEU A 241 21.65 45.10 -19.76
N SER A 242 20.50 44.76 -19.17
CA SER A 242 19.69 45.75 -18.45
C SER A 242 20.43 46.30 -17.22
N PRO A 243 20.00 47.45 -16.64
CA PRO A 243 20.56 47.96 -15.39
C PRO A 243 20.54 46.92 -14.26
N GLN A 244 19.50 46.09 -14.20
CA GLN A 244 19.36 45.01 -13.21
C GLN A 244 20.37 43.87 -13.45
N TYR A 245 20.58 43.49 -14.71
CA TYR A 245 21.62 42.54 -15.09
C TYR A 245 23.01 43.07 -14.69
N MET A 246 23.29 44.35 -14.98
CA MET A 246 24.56 44.99 -14.65
C MET A 246 24.80 45.07 -13.14
N GLU A 247 23.74 45.25 -12.35
CA GLU A 247 23.82 45.22 -10.88
C GLU A 247 24.29 43.85 -10.37
N ILE A 248 23.71 42.75 -10.87
CA ILE A 248 24.12 41.37 -10.54
C ILE A 248 25.57 41.10 -10.98
N VAL A 249 25.94 41.52 -12.20
CA VAL A 249 27.31 41.33 -12.70
C VAL A 249 28.32 42.13 -11.87
N SER A 250 27.98 43.35 -11.48
CA SER A 250 28.83 44.20 -10.63
C SER A 250 29.05 43.61 -9.22
N ALA A 251 28.17 42.73 -8.77
CA ALA A 251 28.28 42.04 -7.48
C ALA A 251 29.34 40.94 -7.45
N GLY A 252 29.96 40.61 -8.61
CA GLY A 252 31.07 39.66 -8.71
C GLY A 252 30.72 38.35 -9.43
N ILE A 253 29.54 38.24 -10.06
CA ILE A 253 29.21 37.11 -10.93
C ILE A 253 29.41 37.50 -12.41
N SER A 254 30.50 37.05 -13.01
CA SER A 254 30.94 37.52 -14.33
C SER A 254 30.47 36.68 -15.52
N ASP A 255 30.04 35.43 -15.29
CA ASP A 255 29.69 34.49 -16.36
C ASP A 255 28.19 34.19 -16.33
N ALA A 256 27.43 34.74 -17.28
CA ALA A 256 26.00 34.54 -17.41
C ALA A 256 25.66 33.80 -18.71
N ARG A 257 24.74 32.85 -18.64
CA ARG A 257 24.09 32.25 -19.82
C ARG A 257 22.63 32.69 -19.84
N VAL A 258 22.23 33.25 -20.98
CA VAL A 258 20.93 33.87 -21.18
C VAL A 258 20.18 33.13 -22.27
N GLU A 259 18.95 32.68 -21.98
CA GLU A 259 18.02 32.19 -23.00
C GLU A 259 16.77 33.09 -22.99
N LEU A 260 16.50 33.70 -24.14
CA LEU A 260 15.34 34.57 -24.36
C LEU A 260 14.14 33.73 -24.81
N TYR A 261 12.99 33.90 -24.17
CA TYR A 261 11.74 33.34 -24.66
C TYR A 261 11.06 34.33 -25.64
N GLY A 262 10.65 33.87 -26.82
CA GLY A 262 9.76 34.60 -27.74
C GLY A 262 9.22 33.64 -28.81
N GLN A 263 7.96 33.64 -29.25
CA GLN A 263 6.85 34.61 -29.17
C GLN A 263 5.52 33.84 -29.01
N TRP A 264 4.56 34.40 -28.27
CA TRP A 264 3.14 34.14 -28.53
C TRP A 264 2.66 35.17 -29.57
N LYS A 265 1.65 34.84 -30.37
CA LYS A 265 1.38 35.55 -31.65
C LYS A 265 0.38 36.72 -31.50
N ASN A 266 0.39 37.53 -30.43
CA ASN A 266 -0.51 38.68 -30.34
C ASN A 266 0.14 39.99 -29.78
N PRO A 267 -0.13 41.19 -30.35
CA PRO A 267 0.61 42.44 -30.10
C PRO A 267 0.44 43.16 -28.74
N ALA A 268 -0.14 42.51 -27.72
CA ALA A 268 -0.12 43.03 -26.34
C ALA A 268 1.14 42.55 -25.56
N GLU A 269 1.96 41.72 -26.19
CA GLU A 269 3.14 41.05 -25.64
C GLU A 269 4.43 41.90 -25.76
N ARG A 270 4.47 43.05 -25.07
CA ARG A 270 5.75 43.76 -24.83
C ARG A 270 6.38 43.28 -23.52
N ASP A 271 7.60 42.76 -23.64
CA ASP A 271 8.62 42.63 -22.59
C ASP A 271 8.36 41.68 -21.39
N ARG A 272 8.22 40.36 -21.63
CA ARG A 272 8.25 39.36 -20.55
C ARG A 272 9.41 38.36 -20.67
N GLY A 273 10.29 38.37 -19.67
CA GLY A 273 11.08 37.22 -19.19
C GLY A 273 12.27 36.71 -20.02
N ALA A 274 13.49 36.89 -19.52
CA ALA A 274 14.63 36.06 -19.90
C ALA A 274 14.94 35.10 -18.73
N GLY A 275 14.97 33.80 -19.00
CA GLY A 275 15.51 32.82 -18.06
C GLY A 275 17.03 32.99 -18.02
N LEU A 276 17.58 33.30 -16.84
CA LEU A 276 19.00 33.60 -16.68
C LEU A 276 19.64 32.66 -15.66
N VAL A 277 20.84 32.18 -15.99
CA VAL A 277 21.70 31.45 -15.06
C VAL A 277 23.06 32.13 -15.01
N PHE A 278 23.43 32.59 -13.83
CA PHE A 278 24.67 33.28 -13.50
C PHE A 278 25.56 32.36 -12.65
N VAL A 279 26.85 32.29 -12.98
CA VAL A 279 27.83 31.51 -12.21
C VAL A 279 29.11 32.30 -11.96
N SER A 280 29.59 32.30 -10.71
CA SER A 280 30.89 32.91 -10.39
C SER A 280 32.05 32.03 -10.89
N ARG A 281 33.15 32.67 -11.31
CA ARG A 281 34.32 32.07 -12.01
C ARG A 281 35.14 31.03 -11.21
N ALA A 282 34.58 30.45 -10.15
CA ALA A 282 35.27 29.59 -9.18
C ALA A 282 35.12 28.08 -9.43
N LEU A 283 34.49 27.66 -10.52
CA LEU A 283 34.70 26.31 -11.07
C LEU A 283 35.97 26.36 -11.93
N ASN A 284 36.97 25.52 -11.63
CA ASN A 284 38.27 25.43 -12.32
C ASN A 284 38.11 24.95 -13.78
N CYS A 285 37.44 25.74 -14.62
CA CYS A 285 37.09 25.43 -16.01
C CYS A 285 37.63 26.56 -16.89
N THR A 286 38.74 26.32 -17.59
CA THR A 286 39.44 27.34 -18.39
C THR A 286 38.90 27.50 -19.82
N LYS A 287 37.91 26.70 -20.25
CA LYS A 287 37.19 26.86 -21.53
C LYS A 287 35.83 26.16 -21.49
N TRP A 288 34.80 26.86 -21.95
CA TRP A 288 33.43 26.36 -22.10
C TRP A 288 33.23 25.89 -23.55
N VAL A 289 32.77 24.65 -23.76
CA VAL A 289 32.46 24.11 -25.09
C VAL A 289 31.01 24.46 -25.45
N GLU A 290 30.82 24.99 -26.66
CA GLU A 290 29.51 25.31 -27.23
C GLU A 290 28.57 24.10 -27.24
N PRO A 291 27.27 24.27 -26.93
CA PRO A 291 26.29 23.22 -27.12
C PRO A 291 26.04 23.01 -28.62
N THR A 292 26.11 21.76 -29.08
CA THR A 292 25.56 21.38 -30.38
C THR A 292 24.03 21.53 -30.33
N TYR A 293 23.54 22.38 -31.22
CA TYR A 293 22.13 22.66 -31.44
C TYR A 293 21.54 21.51 -32.28
N ASP A 294 20.64 20.70 -31.71
CA ASP A 294 19.78 19.83 -32.53
C ASP A 294 18.45 20.55 -32.76
N GLN A 295 18.27 21.02 -34.00
CA GLN A 295 17.06 21.66 -34.47
C GLN A 295 15.95 20.61 -34.59
N GLN A 296 15.12 20.43 -33.56
CA GLN A 296 13.73 20.02 -33.77
C GLN A 296 12.83 20.35 -32.56
N LYS A 297 11.82 21.18 -32.85
CA LYS A 297 10.65 21.59 -32.03
C LYS A 297 10.85 22.71 -31.01
N THR A 298 10.94 23.92 -31.56
CA THR A 298 10.54 25.18 -30.94
C THR A 298 9.01 25.31 -30.93
N ALA A 299 8.35 25.29 -29.76
CA ALA A 299 6.97 25.78 -29.57
C ALA A 299 6.51 26.02 -28.11
N ASP A 300 7.11 25.40 -27.07
CA ASP A 300 6.46 25.36 -25.74
C ASP A 300 7.43 25.52 -24.56
N GLY A 301 7.69 26.75 -24.08
CA GLY A 301 8.17 27.04 -22.70
C GLY A 301 9.25 26.12 -22.08
N ASN A 302 10.27 25.73 -22.86
CA ASN A 302 11.26 24.74 -22.45
C ASN A 302 12.20 25.26 -21.34
N PRO A 303 12.62 24.42 -20.37
CA PRO A 303 13.50 24.83 -19.28
C PRO A 303 14.92 25.19 -19.77
N VAL A 304 15.58 26.12 -19.08
CA VAL A 304 16.98 26.49 -19.35
C VAL A 304 17.90 25.48 -18.66
N VAL A 305 18.74 24.78 -19.42
CA VAL A 305 19.69 23.78 -18.89
C VAL A 305 21.12 24.20 -19.17
N VAL A 306 21.89 24.35 -18.10
CA VAL A 306 23.31 24.72 -18.16
C VAL A 306 24.14 23.57 -17.63
N THR A 307 25.11 23.11 -18.44
CA THR A 307 26.09 22.09 -18.07
C THR A 307 27.44 22.73 -17.87
N PHE A 308 28.13 22.43 -16.76
CA PHE A 308 29.42 22.98 -16.40
C PHE A 308 30.47 21.89 -16.36
N THR A 309 31.52 21.92 -17.22
CA THR A 309 32.53 20.85 -17.32
C THR A 309 33.94 21.30 -16.88
N ARG A 310 34.64 20.54 -16.02
CA ARG A 310 36.03 20.70 -15.57
C ARG A 310 37.01 20.16 -16.62
N LEU A 311 37.99 20.96 -17.04
CA LEU A 311 39.10 20.52 -17.89
C LEU A 311 40.34 20.29 -17.01
N LEU A 312 40.93 19.08 -17.06
CA LEU A 312 42.28 18.80 -16.57
C LEU A 312 43.26 18.91 -17.76
N GLU A 313 44.20 19.84 -17.71
CA GLU A 313 45.43 19.84 -18.53
C GLU A 313 46.39 18.74 -18.00
N GLN A 314 47.19 17.96 -18.74
CA GLN A 314 47.66 17.90 -20.14
C GLN A 314 48.28 16.48 -20.39
N SER A 315 48.21 15.93 -21.62
CA SER A 315 49.37 15.42 -22.41
C SER A 315 48.99 14.75 -23.76
N SER A 316 49.28 15.49 -24.84
CA SER A 316 49.81 15.10 -26.16
C SER A 316 49.28 13.91 -27.02
N ASN A 317 48.69 14.29 -28.17
CA ASN A 317 49.05 13.96 -29.58
C ASN A 317 48.63 12.66 -30.33
N PHE A 318 48.23 12.91 -31.61
CA PHE A 318 47.97 12.03 -32.79
C PHE A 318 46.59 11.31 -32.85
N VAL A 319 45.81 11.25 -33.95
CA VAL A 319 45.89 11.72 -35.36
C VAL A 319 44.47 11.78 -35.96
N LYS A 320 44.25 12.67 -36.95
CA LYS A 320 43.05 12.81 -37.80
C LYS A 320 43.01 11.78 -38.93
N ASP A 321 41.83 11.30 -39.31
CA ASP A 321 41.35 11.19 -40.71
C ASP A 321 39.89 10.66 -40.72
N LYS A 322 38.90 11.42 -41.24
CA LYS A 322 38.34 11.46 -42.61
C LYS A 322 37.51 10.23 -43.03
N MET A 323 36.20 10.45 -43.29
CA MET A 323 35.38 9.98 -44.45
C MET A 323 33.89 10.24 -44.12
N THR A 324 33.22 11.29 -44.62
CA THR A 324 32.47 11.45 -45.89
C THR A 324 31.39 10.41 -46.23
N ALA A 325 30.13 10.87 -46.10
CA ALA A 325 28.98 10.72 -47.00
C ALA A 325 28.40 9.34 -47.36
N SER A 326 27.08 9.17 -47.13
CA SER A 326 26.09 9.18 -48.22
C SER A 326 24.65 9.27 -47.69
N ASN A 327 23.86 10.13 -48.35
CA ASN A 327 22.41 10.21 -48.26
C ASN A 327 21.75 9.05 -48.99
N GLY A 328 20.55 8.66 -48.55
CA GLY A 328 19.65 7.80 -49.30
C GLY A 328 18.21 7.95 -48.79
N ASP A 329 17.46 8.84 -49.43
CA ASP A 329 16.02 9.00 -49.28
C ASP A 329 15.25 7.75 -49.72
N ALA A 330 14.17 7.41 -49.03
CA ALA A 330 13.04 6.67 -49.61
C ALA A 330 11.75 6.92 -48.82
N ASN A 331 10.97 7.89 -49.30
CA ASN A 331 9.54 8.04 -49.01
C ASN A 331 8.76 6.84 -49.60
N GLY A 332 7.81 6.31 -48.85
CA GLY A 332 6.86 5.31 -49.33
C GLY A 332 5.63 5.20 -48.42
N SER A 333 4.61 6.00 -48.72
CA SER A 333 3.27 5.93 -48.14
C SER A 333 2.53 4.67 -48.58
N ALA A 334 1.91 3.95 -47.63
CA ALA A 334 0.94 2.91 -47.94
C ALA A 334 -0.25 3.01 -46.98
N GLU A 335 -1.42 3.30 -47.56
CA GLU A 335 -2.72 3.31 -46.92
C GLU A 335 -3.09 1.93 -46.36
N VAL A 336 -3.53 1.86 -45.10
CA VAL A 336 -4.09 0.64 -44.50
C VAL A 336 -5.61 0.73 -44.52
N LYS A 337 -6.23 -0.07 -45.40
CA LYS A 337 -7.66 -0.37 -45.39
C LYS A 337 -8.00 -1.25 -44.19
N THR A 338 -8.83 -0.73 -43.29
CA THR A 338 -9.41 -1.47 -42.17
C THR A 338 -10.55 -2.36 -42.67
N THR A 339 -10.41 -3.67 -42.49
CA THR A 339 -11.54 -4.60 -42.51
C THR A 339 -11.62 -5.30 -41.16
N SER A 340 -12.78 -5.18 -40.54
CA SER A 340 -13.17 -5.83 -39.30
C SER A 340 -13.61 -7.27 -39.58
N SER A 341 -13.10 -8.24 -38.82
CA SER A 341 -13.85 -9.43 -38.38
C SER A 341 -12.97 -10.40 -37.59
N GLY A 342 -13.51 -10.95 -36.51
CA GLY A 342 -13.05 -12.19 -35.88
C GLY A 342 -11.94 -12.01 -34.84
N ALA A 343 -12.21 -12.43 -33.60
CA ALA A 343 -11.17 -12.68 -32.62
C ALA A 343 -10.16 -13.68 -33.23
N ALA A 344 -9.01 -13.17 -33.68
CA ALA A 344 -7.90 -14.02 -34.05
C ALA A 344 -7.53 -14.81 -32.80
N ALA A 345 -7.76 -16.12 -32.84
CA ALA A 345 -7.15 -17.02 -31.88
C ALA A 345 -5.65 -16.68 -31.84
N ASN A 346 -5.11 -16.44 -30.65
CA ASN A 346 -3.67 -16.29 -30.43
C ASN A 346 -3.00 -17.60 -30.89
N GLN A 347 -2.71 -17.73 -32.18
CA GLN A 347 -1.99 -18.86 -32.71
C GLN A 347 -0.57 -18.79 -32.15
N GLN A 348 -0.21 -19.81 -31.38
CA GLN A 348 1.13 -19.97 -30.85
C GLN A 348 2.10 -20.04 -32.03
N LYS A 349 3.01 -19.06 -32.13
CA LYS A 349 4.06 -19.12 -33.14
C LYS A 349 5.03 -20.23 -32.78
N MET A 350 5.31 -21.08 -33.75
CA MET A 350 6.27 -22.18 -33.60
C MET A 350 7.68 -21.69 -33.96
N GLY A 351 8.69 -22.29 -33.34
CA GLY A 351 10.09 -22.11 -33.70
C GLY A 351 10.41 -22.72 -35.06
N SER A 352 11.68 -22.63 -35.46
CA SER A 352 12.17 -23.14 -36.76
C SER A 352 11.99 -24.66 -36.95
N ASP A 353 11.82 -25.41 -35.86
CA ASP A 353 11.56 -26.85 -35.88
C ASP A 353 10.09 -27.21 -36.18
N GLY A 354 9.18 -26.22 -36.18
CA GLY A 354 7.74 -26.40 -36.34
C GLY A 354 7.05 -27.17 -35.22
N LYS A 355 7.74 -27.47 -34.11
CA LYS A 355 7.28 -28.35 -33.02
C LYS A 355 7.33 -27.68 -31.66
N THR A 356 8.30 -26.80 -31.43
CA THR A 356 8.49 -26.10 -30.16
C THR A 356 7.91 -24.69 -30.25
N PRO A 357 7.22 -24.20 -29.22
CA PRO A 357 6.82 -22.80 -29.15
C PRO A 357 8.01 -21.85 -29.29
N LEU A 358 7.86 -20.76 -30.03
CA LEU A 358 8.90 -19.74 -30.17
C LEU A 358 9.04 -18.95 -28.87
N TYR A 359 10.27 -18.87 -28.33
CA TYR A 359 10.55 -18.03 -27.18
C TYR A 359 10.63 -16.55 -27.60
N THR A 360 9.88 -15.69 -26.90
CA THR A 360 9.79 -14.26 -27.21
C THR A 360 9.92 -13.38 -25.97
N SER A 361 10.30 -12.12 -26.18
CA SER A 361 10.13 -11.03 -25.22
C SER A 361 8.64 -10.74 -24.94
N GLY A 362 8.35 -9.89 -23.94
CA GLY A 362 7.01 -9.41 -23.62
C GLY A 362 6.35 -8.63 -24.76
N GLY A 363 7.15 -8.01 -25.64
CA GLY A 363 6.68 -7.39 -26.89
C GLY A 363 6.44 -8.36 -28.04
N GLY A 364 6.72 -9.66 -27.86
CA GLY A 364 6.56 -10.69 -28.89
C GLY A 364 7.73 -10.81 -29.88
N HIS A 365 8.87 -10.15 -29.62
CA HIS A 365 10.08 -10.31 -30.44
C HIS A 365 10.76 -11.65 -30.15
N PRO A 366 11.14 -12.44 -31.17
CA PRO A 366 11.87 -13.69 -30.97
C PRO A 366 13.18 -13.49 -30.20
N ILE A 367 13.47 -14.38 -29.25
CA ILE A 367 14.73 -14.39 -28.51
C ILE A 367 15.66 -15.40 -29.16
N GLN A 368 16.81 -14.93 -29.65
CA GLN A 368 17.82 -15.77 -30.29
C GLN A 368 18.65 -16.55 -29.26
N ASP A 369 19.03 -15.92 -28.16
CA ASP A 369 19.83 -16.50 -27.08
C ASP A 369 19.37 -15.93 -25.73
N ASP A 370 19.24 -16.81 -24.74
CA ASP A 370 18.87 -16.49 -23.36
C ASP A 370 19.91 -17.02 -22.34
N ASN A 371 21.02 -17.57 -22.83
CA ASN A 371 22.12 -18.05 -22.02
C ASN A 371 23.26 -17.02 -21.91
N ASN A 372 23.38 -16.12 -22.88
CA ASN A 372 24.45 -15.13 -22.96
C ASN A 372 23.88 -13.71 -23.08
N SER A 373 24.47 -12.78 -22.34
CA SER A 373 24.18 -11.35 -22.47
C SER A 373 24.92 -10.73 -23.65
N PHE A 374 24.46 -9.57 -24.12
CA PHE A 374 25.12 -8.81 -25.17
C PHE A 374 26.36 -8.09 -24.61
N THR A 375 27.56 -8.49 -25.05
CA THR A 375 28.84 -8.02 -24.50
C THR A 375 29.80 -7.47 -25.55
N VAL A 376 30.79 -6.68 -25.11
CA VAL A 376 31.94 -6.25 -25.93
C VAL A 376 32.97 -7.38 -26.07
N GLY A 377 32.71 -8.32 -26.98
CA GLY A 377 33.53 -9.52 -27.17
C GLY A 377 33.30 -10.60 -26.12
N ASP A 378 33.90 -11.78 -26.33
CA ASP A 378 33.56 -13.04 -25.63
C ASP A 378 33.77 -13.01 -24.09
N GLY A 379 34.61 -12.10 -23.58
CA GLY A 379 34.86 -11.91 -22.14
C GLY A 379 34.58 -10.48 -21.65
N GLY A 380 33.84 -9.70 -22.43
CA GLY A 380 33.69 -8.26 -22.25
C GLY A 380 32.58 -7.82 -21.30
N LEU A 381 32.38 -6.50 -21.27
CA LEU A 381 31.32 -5.84 -20.47
C LEU A 381 29.95 -5.99 -21.13
N ILE A 382 28.90 -6.17 -20.33
CA ILE A 382 27.51 -6.14 -20.79
C ILE A 382 27.13 -4.73 -21.22
N LEU A 383 26.40 -4.64 -22.33
CA LEU A 383 25.88 -3.38 -22.86
C LEU A 383 24.43 -3.16 -22.42
N MET A 384 24.08 -1.89 -22.18
CA MET A 384 22.72 -1.49 -21.82
C MET A 384 21.71 -1.78 -22.94
N GLU A 385 22.15 -1.98 -24.18
CA GLU A 385 21.23 -2.31 -25.28
C GLU A 385 20.69 -3.76 -25.25
N ASP A 386 21.16 -4.59 -24.31
CA ASP A 386 20.61 -5.94 -24.07
C ASP A 386 19.19 -5.88 -23.48
N PHE A 387 18.22 -5.64 -24.35
CA PHE A 387 16.82 -5.52 -23.97
C PHE A 387 16.26 -6.80 -23.34
N THR A 388 16.66 -7.98 -23.83
CA THR A 388 16.21 -9.28 -23.30
C THR A 388 16.62 -9.44 -21.84
N LEU A 389 17.89 -9.15 -21.51
CA LEU A 389 18.39 -9.18 -20.14
C LEU A 389 17.62 -8.22 -19.24
N ILE A 390 17.44 -6.97 -19.70
CA ILE A 390 16.80 -5.91 -18.92
C ILE A 390 15.34 -6.24 -18.65
N GLU A 391 14.58 -6.65 -19.66
CA GLU A 391 13.16 -6.99 -19.52
C GLU A 391 12.99 -8.20 -18.58
N LYS A 392 13.78 -9.26 -18.78
CA LYS A 392 13.73 -10.48 -17.96
C LYS A 392 14.00 -10.19 -16.48
N LEU A 393 15.08 -9.46 -16.17
CA LEU A 393 15.42 -9.09 -14.79
C LEU A 393 14.41 -8.10 -14.19
N ALA A 394 13.89 -7.16 -14.99
CA ALA A 394 12.88 -6.21 -14.52
C ALA A 394 11.56 -6.90 -14.14
N HIS A 395 11.13 -7.90 -14.91
CA HIS A 395 9.96 -8.70 -14.60
C HIS A 395 10.19 -9.60 -13.38
N PHE A 396 11.32 -10.31 -13.32
CA PHE A 396 11.71 -11.16 -12.19
C PHE A 396 11.65 -10.40 -10.85
N ASN A 397 12.19 -9.17 -10.82
CA ASN A 397 12.18 -8.31 -9.63
C ASN A 397 10.78 -7.88 -9.17
N ARG A 398 9.72 -8.16 -9.94
CA ARG A 398 8.32 -7.77 -9.68
C ARG A 398 7.35 -8.94 -9.61
N GLU A 399 7.85 -10.17 -9.57
CA GLU A 399 6.99 -11.36 -9.43
C GLU A 399 6.26 -11.41 -8.08
N ARG A 400 6.84 -10.83 -7.02
CA ARG A 400 6.25 -10.85 -5.67
C ARG A 400 5.29 -9.68 -5.48
N ILE A 401 4.06 -10.01 -5.14
CA ILE A 401 3.06 -9.08 -4.62
C ILE A 401 3.05 -9.14 -3.09
N PRO A 402 2.43 -8.18 -2.38
CA PRO A 402 2.21 -8.32 -0.94
C PRO A 402 1.47 -9.62 -0.64
N GLU A 403 1.93 -10.40 0.34
CA GLU A 403 1.16 -11.54 0.81
C GLU A 403 -0.11 -11.06 1.54
N ARG A 404 -1.04 -11.98 1.82
CA ARG A 404 -2.18 -11.66 2.67
C ARG A 404 -1.68 -11.35 4.09
N VAL A 405 -2.21 -10.27 4.69
CA VAL A 405 -1.84 -9.88 6.08
C VAL A 405 -2.07 -11.03 7.07
N VAL A 406 -3.09 -11.85 6.85
CA VAL A 406 -3.36 -13.11 7.56
C VAL A 406 -3.66 -14.19 6.53
N HIS A 407 -3.47 -15.46 6.91
CA HIS A 407 -3.72 -16.59 6.01
C HIS A 407 -2.85 -16.58 4.74
N ALA A 408 -1.59 -16.18 4.87
CA ALA A 408 -0.65 -16.09 3.75
C ALA A 408 -0.30 -17.47 3.15
N SER A 409 0.16 -18.42 3.97
CA SER A 409 0.43 -19.80 3.54
C SER A 409 -0.88 -20.57 3.32
N GLY A 410 -1.07 -21.10 2.11
CA GLY A 410 -2.29 -21.84 1.77
C GLY A 410 -2.18 -22.63 0.48
N GLN A 411 -3.27 -23.32 0.14
CA GLN A 411 -3.43 -24.19 -1.02
C GLN A 411 -4.88 -24.12 -1.50
N GLY A 412 -5.13 -24.48 -2.75
CA GLY A 412 -6.48 -24.43 -3.31
C GLY A 412 -6.72 -25.40 -4.44
N GLY A 413 -7.98 -25.60 -4.75
CA GLY A 413 -8.46 -26.47 -5.82
C GLY A 413 -9.83 -26.03 -6.32
N HIS A 414 -10.17 -26.46 -7.52
CA HIS A 414 -11.47 -26.26 -8.13
C HIS A 414 -12.37 -27.46 -7.89
N GLY A 415 -13.67 -27.23 -8.04
CA GLY A 415 -14.63 -28.31 -8.21
C GLY A 415 -16.05 -27.79 -8.32
N TYR A 416 -16.97 -28.41 -7.58
CA TYR A 416 -18.37 -28.03 -7.59
C TYR A 416 -19.04 -28.20 -6.23
N PHE A 417 -20.12 -27.45 -6.04
CA PHE A 417 -21.10 -27.66 -5.01
C PHE A 417 -22.37 -28.24 -5.65
N GLU A 418 -22.92 -29.30 -5.08
CA GLU A 418 -24.14 -29.97 -5.54
C GLU A 418 -25.21 -29.89 -4.45
N VAL A 419 -26.41 -29.39 -4.79
CA VAL A 419 -27.55 -29.37 -3.85
C VAL A 419 -28.07 -30.80 -3.65
N THR A 420 -28.24 -31.24 -2.40
CA THR A 420 -28.72 -32.60 -2.08
C THR A 420 -30.08 -32.61 -1.38
N LYS A 421 -30.50 -31.46 -0.81
CA LYS A 421 -31.80 -31.29 -0.17
C LYS A 421 -32.45 -29.97 -0.62
N ASP A 422 -33.78 -29.98 -0.70
CA ASP A 422 -34.55 -28.77 -0.99
C ASP A 422 -34.54 -27.82 0.22
N VAL A 423 -33.98 -26.63 0.02
CA VAL A 423 -33.91 -25.55 1.01
C VAL A 423 -34.58 -24.26 0.51
N THR A 424 -35.37 -24.33 -0.56
CA THR A 424 -35.99 -23.14 -1.19
C THR A 424 -36.97 -22.43 -0.26
N HIS A 425 -37.54 -23.14 0.71
CA HIS A 425 -38.36 -22.59 1.78
C HIS A 425 -37.56 -21.71 2.77
N LEU A 426 -36.24 -21.86 2.83
CA LEU A 426 -35.33 -21.10 3.68
C LEU A 426 -34.59 -19.99 2.93
N CYS A 427 -34.16 -20.25 1.69
CA CYS A 427 -33.29 -19.35 0.94
C CYS A 427 -33.67 -19.29 -0.55
N LYS A 428 -33.77 -18.08 -1.09
CA LYS A 428 -34.08 -17.83 -2.50
C LYS A 428 -32.86 -17.84 -3.44
N ALA A 429 -31.65 -18.06 -2.92
CA ALA A 429 -30.43 -18.00 -3.72
C ALA A 429 -30.47 -18.99 -4.88
N ASN A 430 -30.22 -18.50 -6.11
CA ASN A 430 -30.45 -19.30 -7.32
C ASN A 430 -29.64 -20.60 -7.38
N PHE A 431 -28.42 -20.61 -6.82
CA PHE A 431 -27.58 -21.81 -6.80
C PHE A 431 -28.10 -22.94 -5.87
N LEU A 432 -29.10 -22.63 -5.03
CA LEU A 432 -29.81 -23.57 -4.13
C LEU A 432 -31.20 -23.96 -4.65
N SER A 433 -31.58 -23.54 -5.86
CA SER A 433 -32.97 -23.59 -6.33
C SER A 433 -33.53 -24.98 -6.61
N GLU A 434 -32.65 -25.98 -6.79
CA GLU A 434 -33.04 -27.31 -7.26
C GLU A 434 -32.04 -28.36 -6.76
N VAL A 435 -32.56 -29.51 -6.29
CA VAL A 435 -31.75 -30.66 -5.91
C VAL A 435 -31.04 -31.23 -7.13
N GLY A 436 -29.75 -31.52 -7.00
CA GLY A 436 -28.88 -31.98 -8.09
C GLY A 436 -28.20 -30.84 -8.87
N LYS A 437 -28.61 -29.59 -8.66
CA LYS A 437 -27.97 -28.43 -9.30
C LYS A 437 -26.51 -28.33 -8.86
N ARG A 438 -25.60 -28.20 -9.84
CA ARG A 438 -24.16 -28.06 -9.63
C ARG A 438 -23.68 -26.64 -9.91
N THR A 439 -22.99 -26.08 -8.93
CA THR A 439 -22.41 -24.74 -8.99
C THR A 439 -20.89 -24.86 -8.95
N PRO A 440 -20.16 -24.37 -9.95
CA PRO A 440 -18.71 -24.40 -9.94
C PRO A 440 -18.13 -23.61 -8.76
N ILE A 441 -17.03 -24.09 -8.20
CA ILE A 441 -16.38 -23.45 -7.05
C ILE A 441 -14.86 -23.39 -7.18
N LEU A 442 -14.26 -22.49 -6.41
CA LEU A 442 -12.85 -22.50 -6.02
C LEU A 442 -12.78 -22.53 -4.49
N ALA A 443 -12.03 -23.47 -3.93
CA ALA A 443 -11.70 -23.48 -2.51
C ALA A 443 -10.24 -23.10 -2.25
N ARG A 444 -10.00 -22.34 -1.19
CA ARG A 444 -8.68 -22.07 -0.64
C ARG A 444 -8.66 -22.38 0.85
N PHE A 445 -7.68 -23.18 1.25
CA PHE A 445 -7.35 -23.49 2.62
C PHE A 445 -6.03 -22.81 3.01
N SER A 446 -5.82 -22.58 4.30
CA SER A 446 -4.63 -21.85 4.76
C SER A 446 -4.39 -22.00 6.25
N THR A 447 -3.17 -21.72 6.71
CA THR A 447 -2.91 -21.34 8.12
C THR A 447 -3.40 -19.89 8.36
N VAL A 448 -3.09 -19.25 9.49
CA VAL A 448 -3.51 -17.87 9.82
C VAL A 448 -2.32 -16.97 10.12
N GLY A 449 -1.55 -17.29 11.16
CA GLY A 449 -0.56 -16.40 11.78
C GLY A 449 0.85 -16.48 11.20
N PHE A 450 1.07 -17.34 10.21
CA PHE A 450 2.37 -17.53 9.56
C PHE A 450 2.39 -16.90 8.16
N GLU A 451 3.57 -16.49 7.73
CA GLU A 451 3.82 -15.92 6.40
C GLU A 451 3.72 -17.01 5.32
N SER A 452 3.80 -16.61 4.05
CA SER A 452 3.66 -17.49 2.88
C SER A 452 4.57 -18.74 2.90
N GLY A 453 5.79 -18.63 3.44
CA GLY A 453 6.72 -19.75 3.61
C GLY A 453 6.62 -20.50 4.95
N GLY A 454 5.57 -20.26 5.74
CA GLY A 454 5.36 -20.97 7.01
C GLY A 454 4.89 -22.41 6.81
N ALA A 455 5.38 -23.31 7.67
CA ALA A 455 5.04 -24.73 7.63
C ALA A 455 3.53 -24.99 7.83
N ASP A 456 2.99 -25.97 7.13
CA ASP A 456 1.58 -26.35 7.15
C ASP A 456 1.14 -26.99 8.47
N THR A 457 2.08 -27.57 9.21
CA THR A 457 1.85 -28.34 10.44
C THR A 457 1.89 -27.49 11.71
N VAL A 458 1.94 -26.16 11.58
CA VAL A 458 1.87 -25.24 12.73
C VAL A 458 0.53 -25.35 13.46
N ARG A 459 0.53 -25.18 14.78
CA ARG A 459 -0.72 -25.08 15.58
C ARG A 459 -1.38 -23.73 15.34
N ASP A 460 -2.52 -23.74 14.67
CA ASP A 460 -3.19 -22.54 14.18
C ASP A 460 -4.64 -22.88 13.78
N PRO A 461 -5.62 -21.96 13.79
CA PRO A 461 -6.83 -22.18 13.02
C PRO A 461 -6.48 -22.36 11.54
N ARG A 462 -7.34 -23.06 10.79
CA ARG A 462 -7.21 -23.17 9.34
C ARG A 462 -8.30 -22.39 8.64
N GLY A 463 -7.92 -21.60 7.64
CA GLY A 463 -8.86 -20.96 6.73
C GLY A 463 -9.60 -22.01 5.90
N PHE A 464 -10.90 -21.80 5.70
CA PHE A 464 -11.76 -22.61 4.85
C PHE A 464 -12.60 -21.64 4.00
N SER A 465 -12.01 -21.16 2.90
CA SER A 465 -12.65 -20.18 2.02
C SER A 465 -13.14 -20.85 0.75
N VAL A 466 -14.39 -20.62 0.37
CA VAL A 466 -15.00 -21.17 -0.85
C VAL A 466 -15.71 -20.06 -1.62
N LYS A 467 -15.36 -19.90 -2.89
CA LYS A 467 -16.02 -19.02 -3.85
C LYS A 467 -16.94 -19.87 -4.72
N PHE A 468 -18.21 -19.55 -4.74
CA PHE A 468 -19.22 -20.16 -5.59
C PHE A 468 -19.50 -19.23 -6.76
N TYR A 469 -19.31 -19.72 -7.98
CA TYR A 469 -19.58 -18.95 -9.20
C TYR A 469 -21.05 -19.09 -9.59
N THR A 470 -21.93 -18.39 -8.88
CA THR A 470 -23.39 -18.46 -9.09
C THR A 470 -23.83 -17.61 -10.29
N GLU A 471 -25.04 -17.85 -10.75
CA GLU A 471 -25.69 -17.11 -11.83
C GLU A 471 -25.96 -15.65 -11.46
N GLU A 472 -26.15 -15.35 -10.17
CA GLU A 472 -26.50 -14.03 -9.64
C GLU A 472 -25.32 -13.34 -8.92
N GLY A 473 -24.10 -13.82 -9.18
CA GLY A 473 -22.85 -13.23 -8.68
C GLY A 473 -21.99 -14.26 -7.97
N ASN A 474 -20.75 -13.88 -7.64
CA ASN A 474 -19.93 -14.75 -6.81
C ASN A 474 -20.46 -14.73 -5.37
N TRP A 475 -20.59 -15.89 -4.74
CA TRP A 475 -20.77 -15.99 -3.29
C TRP A 475 -19.44 -16.41 -2.66
N ASP A 476 -18.94 -15.66 -1.69
CA ASP A 476 -17.74 -16.04 -0.94
C ASP A 476 -18.09 -16.44 0.49
N MET A 477 -18.01 -17.75 0.76
CA MET A 477 -18.06 -18.29 2.11
C MET A 477 -16.64 -18.28 2.68
N VAL A 478 -16.32 -17.27 3.49
CA VAL A 478 -14.98 -17.07 4.06
C VAL A 478 -14.93 -17.56 5.50
N GLY A 479 -14.78 -18.87 5.65
CA GLY A 479 -14.85 -19.59 6.91
C GLY A 479 -13.49 -20.01 7.49
N ASN A 480 -13.57 -20.76 8.58
CA ASN A 480 -12.45 -21.42 9.24
C ASN A 480 -12.78 -22.89 9.55
N ASN A 481 -11.79 -23.67 9.98
CA ASN A 481 -11.99 -25.03 10.49
C ASN A 481 -12.56 -25.10 11.91
N THR A 482 -12.98 -23.97 12.46
CA THR A 482 -13.57 -23.82 13.80
C THR A 482 -14.91 -23.06 13.73
N PRO A 483 -15.92 -23.45 14.52
CA PRO A 483 -17.22 -22.76 14.55
C PRO A 483 -17.19 -21.43 15.31
N VAL A 484 -16.11 -21.12 16.04
CA VAL A 484 -15.95 -19.89 16.85
C VAL A 484 -14.63 -19.19 16.54
N PHE A 485 -14.43 -18.01 17.13
CA PHE A 485 -13.16 -17.27 17.03
C PHE A 485 -12.74 -16.70 18.38
N PHE A 486 -11.55 -16.09 18.44
CA PHE A 486 -10.96 -15.59 19.70
C PHE A 486 -11.61 -14.31 20.23
N ILE A 487 -12.31 -13.57 19.38
CA ILE A 487 -12.86 -12.24 19.69
C ILE A 487 -14.29 -12.12 19.21
N ARG A 488 -15.08 -11.29 19.90
CA ARG A 488 -16.47 -10.95 19.56
C ARG A 488 -16.67 -9.51 19.11
N ASP A 489 -15.61 -8.68 19.20
CA ASP A 489 -15.60 -7.31 18.70
C ASP A 489 -14.41 -7.10 17.74
N PRO A 490 -14.64 -6.56 16.54
CA PRO A 490 -13.62 -6.48 15.50
C PRO A 490 -12.49 -5.51 15.82
N SER A 491 -12.68 -4.56 16.75
CA SER A 491 -11.63 -3.61 17.14
C SER A 491 -10.37 -4.32 17.68
N LYS A 492 -10.54 -5.54 18.20
CA LYS A 492 -9.47 -6.39 18.73
C LYS A 492 -8.74 -7.22 17.66
N PHE A 493 -9.19 -7.22 16.40
CA PHE A 493 -8.60 -8.07 15.37
C PHE A 493 -7.12 -7.73 15.10
N PRO A 494 -6.70 -6.46 14.93
CA PRO A 494 -5.29 -6.14 14.78
C PRO A 494 -4.46 -6.52 16.01
N ASP A 495 -4.97 -6.24 17.22
CA ASP A 495 -4.31 -6.60 18.49
C ASP A 495 -4.07 -8.11 18.59
N LEU A 496 -5.11 -8.90 18.31
CA LEU A 496 -5.02 -10.36 18.23
C LEU A 496 -3.95 -10.78 17.23
N ILE A 497 -4.03 -10.31 15.99
CA ILE A 497 -3.10 -10.76 14.93
C ILE A 497 -1.65 -10.36 15.25
N HIS A 498 -1.41 -9.20 15.87
CA HIS A 498 -0.08 -8.81 16.33
C HIS A 498 0.50 -9.82 17.36
N THR A 499 -0.33 -10.32 18.28
CA THR A 499 0.12 -11.29 19.29
C THR A 499 0.32 -12.70 18.73
N GLN A 500 -0.39 -13.03 17.64
CA GLN A 500 -0.23 -14.30 16.93
C GLN A 500 0.95 -14.30 15.95
N LYS A 501 1.48 -13.13 15.57
CA LYS A 501 2.57 -12.96 14.60
C LYS A 501 3.92 -12.76 15.30
N ARG A 502 4.81 -11.99 14.68
CA ARG A 502 6.19 -11.80 15.11
C ARG A 502 6.28 -10.60 16.04
N HIS A 503 7.00 -10.77 17.14
CA HIS A 503 7.39 -9.67 18.02
C HIS A 503 8.18 -8.62 17.20
N PRO A 504 7.86 -7.32 17.32
CA PRO A 504 8.42 -6.30 16.43
C PRO A 504 9.95 -6.15 16.53
N ALA A 505 10.54 -6.29 17.73
CA ALA A 505 12.00 -6.24 17.90
C ALA A 505 12.73 -7.54 17.55
N LYS A 506 12.18 -8.71 17.92
CA LYS A 506 12.86 -10.02 17.78
C LYS A 506 12.59 -10.68 16.43
N HIS A 507 11.52 -10.28 15.75
CA HIS A 507 11.00 -10.90 14.55
C HIS A 507 10.73 -12.43 14.70
N THR A 508 10.42 -12.87 15.93
CA THR A 508 10.09 -14.26 16.29
C THR A 508 8.71 -14.34 16.92
N LYS A 509 8.15 -15.55 17.03
CA LYS A 509 6.96 -15.79 17.86
C LYS A 509 7.29 -15.50 19.32
N ASP A 510 6.34 -14.94 20.04
CA ASP A 510 6.51 -14.56 21.44
C ASP A 510 5.35 -15.12 22.29
N PRO A 511 5.62 -16.10 23.18
CA PRO A 511 4.59 -16.71 23.99
C PRO A 511 4.06 -15.75 25.07
N ASP A 512 4.85 -14.77 25.55
CA ASP A 512 4.35 -13.75 26.47
C ASP A 512 3.33 -12.85 25.77
N MET A 513 3.60 -12.39 24.54
CA MET A 513 2.61 -11.59 23.77
C MET A 513 1.32 -12.37 23.55
N PHE A 514 1.43 -13.65 23.16
CA PHE A 514 0.28 -14.53 22.92
C PHE A 514 -0.58 -14.67 24.18
N TRP A 515 0.02 -15.05 25.31
CA TRP A 515 -0.72 -15.33 26.54
C TRP A 515 -1.15 -14.07 27.28
N ASP A 516 -0.40 -12.97 27.22
CA ASP A 516 -0.80 -11.72 27.84
C ASP A 516 -2.12 -11.22 27.25
N PHE A 517 -2.20 -11.09 25.91
CA PHE A 517 -3.44 -10.66 25.27
C PHE A 517 -4.61 -11.61 25.53
N LEU A 518 -4.45 -12.92 25.27
CA LEU A 518 -5.55 -13.87 25.40
C LEU A 518 -6.02 -14.00 26.86
N SER A 519 -5.11 -13.91 27.85
CA SER A 519 -5.47 -13.92 29.27
C SER A 519 -6.26 -12.69 29.73
N LEU A 520 -6.20 -11.58 28.98
CA LEU A 520 -6.94 -10.35 29.23
C LEU A 520 -8.24 -10.26 28.41
N VAL A 521 -8.51 -11.25 27.56
CA VAL A 521 -9.68 -11.36 26.68
C VAL A 521 -10.36 -12.70 26.96
N PRO A 522 -11.11 -12.82 28.08
CA PRO A 522 -11.63 -14.11 28.56
C PRO A 522 -12.55 -14.82 27.55
N GLU A 523 -13.27 -14.07 26.71
CA GLU A 523 -14.12 -14.66 25.66
C GLU A 523 -13.35 -15.50 24.63
N SER A 524 -12.02 -15.35 24.56
CA SER A 524 -11.17 -16.11 23.65
C SER A 524 -11.02 -17.58 24.00
N PHE A 525 -11.30 -17.96 25.26
CA PHE A 525 -10.90 -19.26 25.79
C PHE A 525 -11.61 -20.46 25.15
N HIS A 526 -12.78 -20.25 24.54
CA HIS A 526 -13.42 -21.29 23.74
C HIS A 526 -12.58 -21.67 22.52
N GLN A 527 -12.10 -20.66 21.78
CA GLN A 527 -11.23 -20.88 20.64
C GLN A 527 -9.82 -21.32 21.06
N VAL A 528 -9.29 -20.83 22.18
CA VAL A 528 -8.02 -21.32 22.75
C VAL A 528 -8.10 -22.81 23.04
N LEU A 529 -9.19 -23.28 23.66
CA LEU A 529 -9.37 -24.70 23.96
C LEU A 529 -9.39 -25.55 22.68
N ILE A 530 -10.09 -25.10 21.62
CA ILE A 530 -10.08 -25.76 20.32
C ILE A 530 -8.67 -25.76 19.71
N LEU A 531 -7.96 -24.63 19.75
CA LEU A 531 -6.62 -24.47 19.19
C LEU A 531 -5.61 -25.43 19.84
N PHE A 532 -5.67 -25.61 21.16
CA PHE A 532 -4.75 -26.48 21.88
C PHE A 532 -5.19 -27.95 21.93
N SER A 533 -6.43 -28.25 21.53
CA SER A 533 -6.88 -29.63 21.28
C SER A 533 -6.13 -30.27 20.10
N PRO A 534 -6.32 -31.58 19.83
CA PRO A 534 -5.77 -32.21 18.63
C PRO A 534 -6.16 -31.46 17.34
N ARG A 535 -7.36 -30.84 17.30
CA ARG A 535 -7.86 -30.11 16.12
C ARG A 535 -7.07 -28.87 15.71
N GLY A 536 -6.11 -28.43 16.52
CA GLY A 536 -5.24 -27.32 16.19
C GLY A 536 -4.21 -27.61 15.09
N VAL A 537 -4.00 -28.89 14.73
CA VAL A 537 -3.05 -29.31 13.70
C VAL A 537 -3.66 -30.41 12.83
N PRO A 538 -4.64 -30.11 11.96
CA PRO A 538 -5.15 -31.10 11.01
C PRO A 538 -4.04 -31.55 10.06
N VAL A 539 -4.04 -32.83 9.68
CA VAL A 539 -3.02 -33.43 8.78
C VAL A 539 -3.06 -32.78 7.40
N SER A 540 -4.26 -32.48 6.92
CA SER A 540 -4.52 -31.84 5.64
C SER A 540 -5.92 -31.22 5.66
N PRO A 541 -6.21 -30.22 4.81
CA PRO A 541 -7.55 -29.68 4.66
C PRO A 541 -8.62 -30.74 4.44
N ARG A 542 -8.29 -31.85 3.76
CA ARG A 542 -9.25 -32.93 3.48
C ARG A 542 -9.81 -33.58 4.74
N TYR A 543 -9.06 -33.54 5.86
CA TYR A 543 -9.42 -34.18 7.13
C TYR A 543 -9.90 -33.18 8.20
N MET A 544 -10.34 -31.98 7.80
CA MET A 544 -10.93 -31.01 8.71
C MET A 544 -12.33 -30.60 8.28
N ASN A 545 -13.15 -30.22 9.26
CA ASN A 545 -14.42 -29.55 8.98
C ASN A 545 -14.15 -28.10 8.55
N GLY A 546 -15.12 -27.49 7.88
CA GLY A 546 -15.21 -26.05 7.64
C GLY A 546 -16.46 -25.47 8.29
N TYR A 547 -16.43 -24.18 8.62
CA TYR A 547 -17.55 -23.47 9.22
C TYR A 547 -17.55 -22.03 8.73
N GLY A 548 -18.74 -21.46 8.51
CA GLY A 548 -18.86 -20.01 8.33
C GLY A 548 -18.54 -19.22 9.61
N SER A 549 -18.56 -19.91 10.76
CA SER A 549 -18.39 -19.42 12.13
C SER A 549 -19.47 -18.43 12.58
N HIS A 550 -19.62 -17.33 11.84
CA HIS A 550 -20.64 -16.32 12.05
C HIS A 550 -22.06 -16.86 11.88
N THR A 551 -22.98 -16.12 12.49
CA THR A 551 -24.39 -16.16 12.13
C THR A 551 -24.60 -15.34 10.86
N PHE A 552 -25.39 -15.85 9.91
CA PHE A 552 -25.82 -15.17 8.69
C PHE A 552 -27.34 -15.13 8.64
N LYS A 553 -27.91 -14.45 7.64
CA LYS A 553 -29.35 -14.39 7.38
C LYS A 553 -29.66 -15.03 6.04
N TRP A 554 -30.57 -16.01 6.03
CA TRP A 554 -31.16 -16.57 4.81
C TRP A 554 -32.58 -16.04 4.64
N VAL A 555 -32.89 -15.62 3.41
CA VAL A 555 -34.18 -15.02 3.04
C VAL A 555 -34.83 -15.86 1.94
N ASN A 556 -36.09 -16.26 2.13
CA ASN A 556 -36.84 -17.03 1.15
C ASN A 556 -37.54 -16.14 0.11
N LYS A 557 -38.33 -16.73 -0.80
CA LYS A 557 -38.99 -16.01 -1.90
C LYS A 557 -40.09 -15.06 -1.41
N GLU A 558 -40.68 -15.38 -0.26
CA GLU A 558 -41.73 -14.63 0.42
C GLU A 558 -41.17 -13.43 1.21
N GLY A 559 -39.84 -13.30 1.32
CA GLY A 559 -39.18 -12.24 2.09
C GLY A 559 -39.05 -12.55 3.58
N GLN A 560 -39.48 -13.73 4.03
CA GLN A 560 -39.25 -14.19 5.40
C GLN A 560 -37.78 -14.59 5.56
N PHE A 561 -37.26 -14.47 6.78
CA PHE A 561 -35.86 -14.77 7.04
C PHE A 561 -35.65 -15.59 8.30
N ASN A 562 -34.55 -16.34 8.29
CA ASN A 562 -34.02 -17.03 9.46
C ASN A 562 -32.54 -16.72 9.61
N TRP A 563 -32.05 -16.77 10.85
CA TRP A 563 -30.63 -16.79 11.15
C TRP A 563 -30.08 -18.17 10.89
N VAL A 564 -28.88 -18.25 10.31
CA VAL A 564 -28.25 -19.53 9.96
C VAL A 564 -26.77 -19.57 10.31
N LYS A 565 -26.28 -20.77 10.66
CA LYS A 565 -24.84 -21.08 10.75
C LYS A 565 -24.45 -22.15 9.75
N PHE A 566 -23.33 -21.97 9.07
CA PHE A 566 -22.82 -22.84 8.00
C PHE A 566 -21.83 -23.88 8.54
N HIS A 567 -22.02 -25.16 8.17
CA HIS A 567 -21.16 -26.27 8.59
C HIS A 567 -20.81 -27.16 7.39
N PHE A 568 -19.51 -27.35 7.12
CA PHE A 568 -18.99 -28.28 6.13
C PHE A 568 -18.32 -29.44 6.89
N LYS A 569 -18.94 -30.62 6.88
CA LYS A 569 -18.40 -31.81 7.56
C LYS A 569 -17.59 -32.64 6.57
N THR A 570 -16.31 -32.89 6.89
CA THR A 570 -15.45 -33.73 6.03
C THR A 570 -16.02 -35.13 5.91
N ASN A 571 -16.03 -35.67 4.69
CA ASN A 571 -16.43 -37.05 4.44
C ASN A 571 -15.25 -38.04 4.53
N GLN A 572 -14.02 -37.54 4.76
CA GLN A 572 -12.78 -38.33 4.86
C GLN A 572 -12.46 -38.74 6.31
N GLY A 573 -13.25 -38.24 7.28
CA GLY A 573 -12.95 -38.36 8.70
C GLY A 573 -11.96 -37.29 9.19
N ILE A 574 -11.91 -37.08 10.49
CA ILE A 574 -11.01 -36.08 11.09
C ILE A 574 -9.68 -36.75 11.45
N LYS A 575 -8.56 -36.15 11.03
CA LYS A 575 -7.20 -36.60 11.34
C LYS A 575 -6.33 -35.41 11.69
N ASN A 576 -5.57 -35.53 12.77
CA ASN A 576 -4.70 -34.47 13.27
C ASN A 576 -3.32 -35.03 13.64
N TRP A 577 -2.30 -34.19 13.54
CA TRP A 577 -0.98 -34.49 14.07
C TRP A 577 -0.93 -34.22 15.58
N THR A 578 -0.17 -35.06 16.29
CA THR A 578 0.35 -34.66 17.60
C THR A 578 1.38 -33.56 17.45
N HIS A 579 1.70 -32.85 18.55
CA HIS A 579 2.70 -31.79 18.49
C HIS A 579 4.09 -32.31 18.04
N GLN A 580 4.48 -33.49 18.53
CA GLN A 580 5.78 -34.10 18.19
C GLN A 580 5.84 -34.50 16.71
N GLU A 581 4.79 -35.13 16.18
CA GLU A 581 4.69 -35.44 14.75
C GLU A 581 4.68 -34.17 13.90
N ALA A 582 3.92 -33.15 14.31
CA ALA A 582 3.84 -31.88 13.61
C ALA A 582 5.20 -31.19 13.50
N VAL A 583 6.00 -31.19 14.57
CA VAL A 583 7.37 -30.65 14.59
C VAL A 583 8.29 -31.45 13.68
N LYS A 584 8.21 -32.78 13.71
CA LYS A 584 8.98 -33.64 12.81
C LYS A 584 8.66 -33.35 11.35
N VAL A 585 7.38 -33.37 11.00
CA VAL A 585 6.91 -33.11 9.63
C VAL A 585 7.26 -31.68 9.20
N ALA A 586 7.22 -30.68 10.09
CA ALA A 586 7.65 -29.32 9.76
C ALA A 586 9.12 -29.24 9.31
N GLY A 587 9.99 -30.11 9.87
CA GLY A 587 11.40 -30.18 9.50
C GLY A 587 11.67 -31.01 8.24
N GLU A 588 10.84 -32.02 7.97
CA GLU A 588 11.01 -32.94 6.84
C GLU A 588 10.26 -32.49 5.57
N SER A 589 9.00 -32.06 5.71
CA SER A 589 8.12 -31.59 4.63
C SER A 589 7.19 -30.45 5.13
N PRO A 590 7.67 -29.19 5.14
CA PRO A 590 6.90 -28.05 5.61
C PRO A 590 5.65 -27.75 4.75
N ASP A 591 5.58 -28.26 3.53
CA ASP A 591 4.46 -28.09 2.59
C ASP A 591 3.56 -29.33 2.46
N SER A 592 3.67 -30.26 3.42
CA SER A 592 2.98 -31.56 3.41
C SER A 592 1.46 -31.48 3.20
N ALA A 593 0.77 -30.46 3.69
CA ALA A 593 -0.67 -30.33 3.49
C ALA A 593 -1.03 -29.75 2.12
N LYS A 594 -0.14 -28.98 1.50
CA LYS A 594 -0.29 -28.55 0.09
C LYS A 594 -0.08 -29.73 -0.85
N GLU A 595 0.97 -30.51 -0.61
CA GLU A 595 1.31 -31.72 -1.37
C GLU A 595 0.18 -32.75 -1.28
N ASP A 596 -0.29 -33.09 -0.07
CA ASP A 596 -1.39 -34.04 0.13
C ASP A 596 -2.66 -33.66 -0.66
N LEU A 597 -3.08 -32.39 -0.62
CA LEU A 597 -4.28 -31.95 -1.33
C LEU A 597 -4.10 -32.06 -2.85
N TYR A 598 -2.95 -31.59 -3.36
CA TYR A 598 -2.66 -31.60 -4.78
C TYR A 598 -2.60 -33.03 -5.32
N GLU A 599 -1.85 -33.90 -4.65
CA GLU A 599 -1.69 -35.28 -5.09
C GLU A 599 -2.98 -36.09 -4.98
N ALA A 600 -3.78 -35.89 -3.92
CA ALA A 600 -5.05 -36.58 -3.77
C ALA A 600 -6.00 -36.27 -4.94
N ILE A 601 -6.10 -35.00 -5.33
CA ILE A 601 -6.90 -34.61 -6.50
C ILE A 601 -6.29 -35.20 -7.79
N ALA A 602 -4.96 -35.16 -7.95
CA ALA A 602 -4.29 -35.72 -9.13
C ALA A 602 -4.51 -37.24 -9.29
N ARG A 603 -4.65 -37.97 -8.17
CA ARG A 603 -4.96 -39.41 -8.14
C ARG A 603 -6.44 -39.75 -8.22
N GLY A 604 -7.33 -38.75 -8.33
CA GLY A 604 -8.79 -38.96 -8.36
C GLY A 604 -9.43 -39.18 -6.99
N GLU A 605 -8.69 -39.02 -5.89
CA GLU A 605 -9.19 -39.09 -4.50
C GLU A 605 -9.86 -37.77 -4.09
N HIS A 606 -10.92 -37.39 -4.80
CA HIS A 606 -11.58 -36.09 -4.69
C HIS A 606 -12.14 -35.85 -3.27
N PRO A 607 -11.56 -34.91 -2.49
CA PRO A 607 -12.09 -34.61 -1.18
C PRO A 607 -13.44 -33.92 -1.29
N SER A 608 -14.29 -34.18 -0.30
CA SER A 608 -15.65 -33.69 -0.26
C SER A 608 -16.13 -33.44 1.16
N TRP A 609 -17.04 -32.47 1.28
CA TRP A 609 -17.67 -32.08 2.52
C TRP A 609 -19.18 -32.02 2.35
N THR A 610 -19.90 -32.58 3.30
CA THR A 610 -21.35 -32.40 3.36
C THR A 610 -21.66 -31.05 4.02
N PHE A 611 -22.43 -30.20 3.33
CA PHE A 611 -22.81 -28.87 3.77
C PHE A 611 -24.16 -28.93 4.50
N TYR A 612 -24.16 -28.40 5.71
CA TYR A 612 -25.30 -28.29 6.59
C TYR A 612 -25.51 -26.84 7.04
N VAL A 613 -26.74 -26.55 7.44
CA VAL A 613 -27.10 -25.33 8.17
C VAL A 613 -27.76 -25.65 9.50
N GLN A 614 -27.51 -24.82 10.50
CA GLN A 614 -28.44 -24.66 11.64
C GLN A 614 -29.36 -23.48 11.32
N VAL A 615 -30.62 -23.54 11.76
CA VAL A 615 -31.63 -22.51 11.47
C VAL A 615 -32.24 -22.04 12.79
N MET A 616 -32.29 -20.74 13.00
CA MET A 616 -32.87 -20.08 14.18
C MET A 616 -33.79 -18.94 13.70
N SER A 617 -35.04 -18.94 14.15
CA SER A 617 -36.00 -17.88 13.85
C SER A 617 -35.64 -16.57 14.57
N PRO A 618 -36.13 -15.41 14.09
CA PRO A 618 -35.96 -14.14 14.78
C PRO A 618 -36.42 -14.17 16.24
N GLU A 619 -37.56 -14.81 16.52
CA GLU A 619 -38.16 -14.90 17.86
C GLU A 619 -37.32 -15.78 18.81
N GLN A 620 -36.73 -16.86 18.28
CA GLN A 620 -35.79 -17.69 19.03
C GLN A 620 -34.51 -16.92 19.38
N ALA A 621 -34.02 -16.06 18.47
CA ALA A 621 -32.80 -15.28 18.71
C ALA A 621 -32.95 -14.28 19.87
N GLU A 622 -34.14 -13.70 20.06
CA GLU A 622 -34.42 -12.77 21.17
C GLU A 622 -34.28 -13.48 22.53
N THR A 623 -34.86 -14.67 22.65
CA THR A 623 -34.93 -15.44 23.89
C THR A 623 -33.75 -16.40 24.11
N PHE A 624 -32.86 -16.54 23.11
CA PHE A 624 -31.71 -17.43 23.21
C PHE A 624 -30.78 -17.04 24.38
N LYS A 625 -30.30 -18.07 25.13
CA LYS A 625 -29.50 -17.91 26.36
C LYS A 625 -28.26 -17.05 26.16
N TRP A 626 -27.56 -17.21 25.04
CA TRP A 626 -26.38 -16.41 24.68
C TRP A 626 -26.75 -15.36 23.62
N ASP A 627 -25.86 -14.40 23.36
CA ASP A 627 -25.97 -13.61 22.13
C ASP A 627 -25.80 -14.53 20.90
N PRO A 628 -26.84 -14.72 20.06
CA PRO A 628 -26.75 -15.58 18.89
C PRO A 628 -25.79 -15.03 17.83
N PHE A 629 -25.34 -13.78 17.96
CA PHE A 629 -24.39 -13.11 17.07
C PHE A 629 -22.98 -12.95 17.67
N ASP A 630 -22.72 -13.56 18.83
CA ASP A 630 -21.39 -13.62 19.42
C ASP A 630 -20.55 -14.73 18.75
N LEU A 631 -19.51 -14.34 18.04
CA LEU A 631 -18.60 -15.24 17.33
C LEU A 631 -17.81 -16.20 18.25
N THR A 632 -17.77 -15.95 19.55
CA THR A 632 -17.13 -16.84 20.54
C THR A 632 -18.07 -17.96 21.01
N LYS A 633 -19.34 -17.95 20.55
CA LYS A 633 -20.39 -18.91 20.94
C LYS A 633 -20.91 -19.74 19.76
N THR A 634 -21.31 -20.96 20.08
CA THR A 634 -21.99 -21.92 19.19
C THR A 634 -23.47 -22.05 19.54
N TRP A 635 -24.25 -22.58 18.61
CA TRP A 635 -25.62 -23.00 18.86
C TRP A 635 -25.64 -24.50 19.15
N PRO A 636 -26.11 -24.97 20.32
CA PRO A 636 -26.13 -26.38 20.65
C PRO A 636 -26.90 -27.19 19.61
N HIS A 637 -26.30 -28.23 19.04
CA HIS A 637 -26.95 -29.07 18.03
C HIS A 637 -28.22 -29.78 18.54
N LYS A 638 -28.35 -29.96 19.86
CA LYS A 638 -29.57 -30.53 20.48
C LYS A 638 -30.77 -29.59 20.34
N GLU A 639 -30.54 -28.28 20.37
CA GLU A 639 -31.58 -27.25 20.25
C GLU A 639 -31.79 -26.83 18.80
N TYR A 640 -30.69 -26.71 18.04
CA TYR A 640 -30.68 -26.29 16.65
C TYR A 640 -29.96 -27.37 15.81
N PRO A 641 -30.65 -28.43 15.38
CA PRO A 641 -30.03 -29.55 14.66
C PRO A 641 -29.49 -29.13 13.29
N LEU A 642 -28.51 -29.89 12.80
CA LEU A 642 -27.97 -29.72 11.46
C LEU A 642 -28.98 -30.18 10.41
N GLN A 643 -29.25 -29.32 9.43
CA GLN A 643 -30.07 -29.62 8.26
C GLN A 643 -29.15 -29.70 7.04
N GLU A 644 -29.15 -30.84 6.34
CA GLU A 644 -28.33 -31.02 5.15
C GLU A 644 -28.83 -30.13 4.01
N VAL A 645 -27.90 -29.57 3.22
CA VAL A 645 -28.20 -28.70 2.08
C VAL A 645 -27.58 -29.26 0.79
N GLY A 646 -26.32 -29.66 0.84
CA GLY A 646 -25.58 -30.06 -0.35
C GLY A 646 -24.23 -30.70 -0.04
N ARG A 647 -23.43 -30.89 -1.08
CA ARG A 647 -22.09 -31.49 -1.00
C ARG A 647 -21.10 -30.65 -1.81
N LEU A 648 -20.01 -30.26 -1.17
CA LEU A 648 -18.84 -29.63 -1.79
C LEU A 648 -17.86 -30.72 -2.21
N VAL A 649 -17.32 -30.66 -3.44
CA VAL A 649 -16.32 -31.60 -3.97
C VAL A 649 -15.20 -30.83 -4.66
N LEU A 650 -13.94 -31.19 -4.42
CA LEU A 650 -12.78 -30.71 -5.20
C LEU A 650 -12.32 -31.81 -6.15
N ASP A 651 -12.33 -31.52 -7.44
CA ASP A 651 -12.07 -32.49 -8.50
C ASP A 651 -10.98 -32.06 -9.49
N ARG A 652 -10.42 -30.85 -9.32
CA ARG A 652 -9.39 -30.35 -10.24
C ARG A 652 -8.38 -29.44 -9.53
N ASN A 653 -7.10 -29.72 -9.76
CA ASN A 653 -6.01 -28.85 -9.30
C ASN A 653 -5.99 -27.52 -10.05
N VAL A 654 -5.40 -26.51 -9.42
CA VAL A 654 -5.04 -25.27 -10.12
C VAL A 654 -3.95 -25.55 -11.15
N THR A 655 -4.00 -24.85 -12.28
CA THR A 655 -2.97 -24.95 -13.33
C THR A 655 -1.76 -24.09 -12.96
N ASN A 656 -1.99 -22.92 -12.35
CA ASN A 656 -0.93 -22.06 -11.83
C ASN A 656 -1.31 -21.52 -10.44
N TYR A 657 -0.51 -21.89 -9.44
CA TYR A 657 -0.74 -21.50 -8.05
C TYR A 657 -0.83 -19.97 -7.88
N PHE A 658 0.06 -19.20 -8.50
CA PHE A 658 0.06 -17.75 -8.34
C PHE A 658 -1.22 -17.12 -8.91
N ASN A 659 -1.63 -17.53 -10.12
CA ASN A 659 -2.81 -16.99 -10.80
C ASN A 659 -4.13 -17.36 -10.13
N GLU A 660 -4.22 -18.55 -9.54
CA GLU A 660 -5.50 -19.11 -9.11
C GLU A 660 -5.63 -19.24 -7.59
N VAL A 661 -4.53 -19.29 -6.84
CA VAL A 661 -4.54 -19.37 -5.36
C VAL A 661 -4.00 -18.09 -4.75
N GLU A 662 -2.81 -17.62 -5.16
CA GLU A 662 -2.22 -16.43 -4.56
C GLU A 662 -3.05 -15.19 -4.87
N GLN A 663 -3.48 -15.03 -6.13
CA GLN A 663 -4.32 -13.92 -6.57
C GLN A 663 -5.82 -14.08 -6.27
N ALA A 664 -6.26 -15.20 -5.67
CA ALA A 664 -7.65 -15.35 -5.26
C ALA A 664 -8.03 -14.31 -4.18
N ALA A 665 -9.17 -13.66 -4.33
CA ALA A 665 -9.73 -12.73 -3.35
C ALA A 665 -11.12 -13.22 -2.97
N PHE A 666 -11.33 -13.44 -1.68
CA PHE A 666 -12.60 -13.83 -1.09
C PHE A 666 -13.07 -12.71 -0.18
N SER A 667 -14.35 -12.32 -0.24
CA SER A 667 -14.89 -11.26 0.62
C SER A 667 -16.25 -11.64 1.19
N PRO A 668 -16.46 -11.61 2.51
CA PRO A 668 -17.78 -11.84 3.11
C PRO A 668 -18.87 -10.88 2.59
N SER A 669 -18.51 -9.76 1.96
CA SER A 669 -19.46 -8.84 1.31
C SER A 669 -20.10 -9.42 0.03
N HIS A 670 -19.45 -10.40 -0.61
CA HIS A 670 -19.94 -11.03 -1.82
C HIS A 670 -21.03 -12.06 -1.48
N MET A 671 -22.25 -11.58 -1.34
CA MET A 671 -23.44 -12.39 -1.07
C MET A 671 -24.48 -12.21 -2.19
N PRO A 672 -24.90 -13.29 -2.88
CA PRO A 672 -25.98 -13.22 -3.87
C PRO A 672 -27.34 -13.05 -3.18
N PRO A 673 -28.40 -12.71 -3.95
CA PRO A 673 -29.76 -12.62 -3.42
C PRO A 673 -30.16 -13.83 -2.57
N GLY A 674 -30.74 -13.59 -1.39
CA GLY A 674 -31.15 -14.64 -0.45
C GLY A 674 -30.16 -14.94 0.67
N ILE A 675 -28.90 -14.49 0.56
CA ILE A 675 -27.90 -14.56 1.63
C ILE A 675 -27.54 -13.14 2.08
N GLN A 676 -27.57 -12.89 3.39
CA GLN A 676 -27.34 -11.56 3.97
C GLN A 676 -26.50 -11.66 5.26
N ALA A 677 -25.86 -10.56 5.63
CA ALA A 677 -25.12 -10.44 6.88
C ALA A 677 -26.05 -10.34 8.09
N SER A 678 -25.60 -10.85 9.23
CA SER A 678 -26.23 -10.64 10.54
C SER A 678 -25.58 -9.47 11.29
N PRO A 679 -26.14 -9.00 12.43
CA PRO A 679 -25.52 -7.95 13.24
C PRO A 679 -24.31 -8.42 14.07
N ASP A 680 -23.74 -9.61 13.82
CA ASP A 680 -22.46 -10.02 14.38
C ASP A 680 -21.40 -8.96 14.08
N ARG A 681 -20.85 -8.34 15.13
CA ARG A 681 -19.95 -7.19 15.00
C ARG A 681 -18.69 -7.54 14.22
N VAL A 682 -18.16 -8.74 14.39
CA VAL A 682 -16.97 -9.17 13.66
C VAL A 682 -17.32 -9.36 12.19
N LEU A 683 -18.46 -10.00 11.88
CA LEU A 683 -18.92 -10.13 10.49
C LEU A 683 -19.06 -8.74 9.83
N GLN A 684 -19.69 -7.77 10.51
CA GLN A 684 -19.92 -6.43 9.98
C GLN A 684 -18.62 -5.73 9.56
N ALA A 685 -17.56 -5.80 10.36
CA ALA A 685 -16.26 -5.22 9.97
C ALA A 685 -15.61 -5.97 8.80
N ARG A 686 -15.79 -7.29 8.72
CA ARG A 686 -15.27 -8.12 7.62
C ARG A 686 -15.93 -7.80 6.28
N LEU A 687 -17.15 -7.24 6.26
CA LEU A 687 -17.79 -6.79 5.02
C LEU A 687 -17.00 -5.66 4.31
N PHE A 688 -16.22 -4.88 5.06
CA PHE A 688 -15.37 -3.83 4.50
C PHE A 688 -13.92 -4.32 4.28
N SER A 689 -13.34 -4.96 5.29
CA SER A 689 -11.88 -5.15 5.37
C SER A 689 -11.29 -6.03 4.26
N TYR A 690 -12.05 -6.98 3.72
CA TYR A 690 -11.55 -7.93 2.73
C TYR A 690 -11.35 -7.29 1.36
N ASP A 691 -12.33 -6.54 0.86
CA ASP A 691 -12.22 -5.85 -0.42
C ASP A 691 -11.19 -4.71 -0.34
N ASP A 692 -11.09 -4.03 0.81
CA ASP A 692 -10.04 -3.04 1.04
C ASP A 692 -8.63 -3.66 0.96
N ALA A 693 -8.40 -4.77 1.67
CA ALA A 693 -7.13 -5.50 1.61
C ALA A 693 -6.84 -6.05 0.20
N ALA A 694 -7.85 -6.50 -0.54
CA ALA A 694 -7.69 -6.96 -1.91
C ALA A 694 -7.29 -5.83 -2.86
N ARG A 695 -7.89 -4.63 -2.73
CA ARG A 695 -7.51 -3.46 -3.53
C ARG A 695 -6.05 -3.05 -3.33
N TYR A 696 -5.55 -3.10 -2.09
CA TYR A 696 -4.13 -2.86 -1.82
C TYR A 696 -3.23 -3.95 -2.40
N ARG A 697 -3.58 -5.22 -2.15
CA ARG A 697 -2.74 -6.37 -2.48
C ARG A 697 -2.67 -6.69 -3.99
N LEU A 698 -3.80 -6.57 -4.68
CA LEU A 698 -4.00 -7.03 -6.06
C LEU A 698 -4.34 -5.88 -7.03
N GLY A 699 -4.47 -4.65 -6.54
CA GLY A 699 -4.88 -3.49 -7.31
C GLY A 699 -6.40 -3.28 -7.34
N SER A 700 -6.82 -2.09 -7.77
CA SER A 700 -8.23 -1.68 -7.81
C SER A 700 -9.11 -2.58 -8.68
N ASN A 701 -8.50 -3.19 -9.70
CA ASN A 701 -9.18 -4.04 -10.70
C ASN A 701 -9.04 -5.54 -10.41
N PHE A 702 -8.80 -5.96 -9.16
CA PHE A 702 -8.58 -7.37 -8.80
C PHE A 702 -9.71 -8.34 -9.22
N LEU A 703 -10.94 -7.82 -9.40
CA LEU A 703 -12.09 -8.59 -9.91
C LEU A 703 -12.01 -8.91 -11.42
N LEU A 704 -11.06 -8.31 -12.15
CA LEU A 704 -10.75 -8.67 -13.54
C LEU A 704 -9.81 -9.88 -13.65
N ILE A 705 -9.11 -10.23 -12.57
CA ILE A 705 -8.27 -11.43 -12.52
C ILE A 705 -9.19 -12.65 -12.71
N PRO A 706 -8.88 -13.59 -13.63
CA PRO A 706 -9.82 -14.64 -14.05
C PRO A 706 -10.46 -15.43 -12.90
N VAL A 707 -9.70 -15.74 -11.85
CA VAL A 707 -10.18 -16.52 -10.71
C VAL A 707 -11.19 -15.75 -9.83
N ASN A 708 -11.14 -14.42 -9.83
CA ASN A 708 -12.02 -13.56 -9.04
C ASN A 708 -13.25 -13.09 -9.83
N LYS A 709 -13.19 -13.16 -11.16
CA LYS A 709 -14.22 -12.69 -12.07
C LYS A 709 -15.51 -13.52 -11.91
N PRO A 710 -16.70 -12.91 -11.93
CA PRO A 710 -17.94 -13.66 -12.07
C PRO A 710 -18.01 -14.37 -13.42
N ARG A 711 -18.77 -15.47 -13.50
CA ARG A 711 -18.91 -16.24 -14.76
C ARG A 711 -19.82 -15.60 -15.79
N HIS A 712 -20.54 -14.54 -15.43
CA HIS A 712 -21.24 -13.65 -16.35
C HIS A 712 -20.52 -12.30 -16.44
N LYS A 713 -20.83 -11.51 -17.47
CA LYS A 713 -20.27 -10.16 -17.61
C LYS A 713 -20.84 -9.25 -16.51
N ALA A 714 -19.99 -8.79 -15.60
CA ALA A 714 -20.36 -7.73 -14.68
C ALA A 714 -20.59 -6.42 -15.45
N GLN A 715 -21.75 -5.81 -15.27
CA GLN A 715 -22.14 -4.55 -15.91
C GLN A 715 -22.24 -3.46 -14.84
N ASN A 716 -21.15 -2.71 -14.66
CA ASN A 716 -21.03 -1.66 -13.65
C ASN A 716 -20.43 -0.38 -14.27
N TYR A 717 -20.35 0.68 -13.47
CA TYR A 717 -19.82 1.99 -13.89
C TYR A 717 -18.37 2.23 -13.41
N HIS A 718 -17.66 1.20 -12.94
CA HIS A 718 -16.26 1.34 -12.53
C HIS A 718 -15.37 1.41 -13.78
N VAL A 719 -14.53 2.44 -13.87
CA VAL A 719 -13.62 2.68 -15.00
C VAL A 719 -12.19 2.95 -14.52
N ASP A 720 -11.23 2.81 -15.43
CA ASP A 720 -9.81 3.03 -15.30
C ASP A 720 -9.14 2.11 -14.26
N GLY A 721 -8.21 2.64 -13.45
CA GLY A 721 -7.46 1.86 -12.47
C GLY A 721 -6.26 1.10 -13.03
N LEU A 722 -5.38 0.65 -12.13
CA LEU A 722 -4.15 -0.07 -12.49
C LEU A 722 -4.51 -1.40 -13.18
N MET A 723 -3.77 -1.73 -14.26
CA MET A 723 -3.95 -2.98 -15.02
C MET A 723 -5.40 -3.22 -15.52
N GLN A 724 -6.09 -2.15 -15.95
CA GLN A 724 -7.34 -2.30 -16.68
C GLN A 724 -7.11 -3.07 -17.98
N CYS A 725 -7.62 -4.29 -18.05
CA CYS A 725 -7.47 -5.23 -19.18
C CYS A 725 -8.81 -5.68 -19.77
N GLY A 726 -9.94 -5.15 -19.25
CA GLY A 726 -11.29 -5.36 -19.78
C GLY A 726 -11.68 -4.31 -20.83
N ASP A 727 -12.98 -4.21 -21.12
CA ASP A 727 -13.53 -3.22 -22.06
C ASP A 727 -13.59 -1.80 -21.47
N ASN A 728 -13.29 -1.63 -20.18
CA ASN A 728 -13.31 -0.37 -19.44
C ASN A 728 -14.64 0.40 -19.54
N GLY A 729 -15.77 -0.31 -19.64
CA GLY A 729 -17.08 0.33 -19.86
C GLY A 729 -17.35 0.78 -21.30
N GLY A 730 -16.42 0.52 -22.23
CA GLY A 730 -16.53 0.88 -23.64
C GLY A 730 -16.63 2.39 -23.86
N SER A 731 -17.40 2.79 -24.88
CA SER A 731 -17.68 4.20 -25.17
C SER A 731 -18.94 4.74 -24.47
N GLY A 732 -19.50 3.97 -23.53
CA GLY A 732 -20.73 4.32 -22.82
C GLY A 732 -20.52 5.35 -21.70
N PRO A 733 -21.61 5.87 -21.10
CA PRO A 733 -21.50 6.77 -19.97
C PRO A 733 -20.94 6.02 -18.76
N ASN A 734 -20.10 6.68 -17.97
CA ASN A 734 -19.54 6.15 -16.72
C ASN A 734 -20.31 6.64 -15.46
N TYR A 735 -21.59 7.03 -15.63
CA TYR A 735 -22.43 7.57 -14.56
C TYR A 735 -23.90 7.13 -14.67
N TYR A 736 -24.62 7.14 -13.55
CA TYR A 736 -26.06 6.95 -13.45
C TYR A 736 -26.66 7.96 -12.44
N PRO A 737 -27.87 8.51 -12.65
CA PRO A 737 -28.78 8.25 -13.77
C PRO A 737 -28.35 8.91 -15.09
N ASN A 738 -28.79 8.31 -16.21
CA ASN A 738 -28.58 8.83 -17.56
C ASN A 738 -29.81 8.57 -18.46
N SER A 739 -30.02 9.40 -19.48
CA SER A 739 -31.18 9.35 -20.39
C SER A 739 -31.13 8.13 -21.32
N ARG A 740 -32.27 7.45 -21.53
CA ARG A 740 -32.36 6.23 -22.37
C ARG A 740 -32.17 6.54 -23.85
N GLU A 741 -32.57 7.73 -24.27
CA GLU A 741 -32.49 8.23 -25.64
C GLU A 741 -31.04 8.44 -26.06
N LEU A 742 -30.19 8.91 -25.13
CA LEU A 742 -28.77 9.12 -25.37
C LEU A 742 -27.96 7.83 -25.22
N TYR A 743 -28.32 6.98 -24.25
CA TYR A 743 -27.57 5.77 -23.91
C TYR A 743 -28.51 4.56 -23.75
N PRO A 744 -28.99 3.97 -24.86
CA PRO A 744 -29.96 2.87 -24.81
C PRO A 744 -29.38 1.58 -24.20
N ASN A 745 -28.05 1.40 -24.30
CA ASN A 745 -27.36 0.19 -23.84
C ASN A 745 -26.66 0.37 -22.47
N ALA A 746 -26.84 1.51 -21.79
CA ALA A 746 -26.21 1.74 -20.49
C ALA A 746 -26.84 0.84 -19.39
N PRO A 747 -26.04 0.27 -18.47
CA PRO A 747 -26.56 -0.54 -17.36
C PRO A 747 -27.57 0.23 -16.49
N ARG A 748 -28.65 -0.42 -16.05
CA ARG A 748 -29.67 0.21 -15.18
C ARG A 748 -30.00 -0.69 -13.99
N PRO A 749 -30.34 -0.11 -12.83
CA PRO A 749 -30.93 -0.88 -11.74
C PRO A 749 -32.21 -1.58 -12.23
N ASP A 750 -32.39 -2.84 -11.86
CA ASP A 750 -33.60 -3.61 -12.16
C ASP A 750 -34.56 -3.55 -10.95
N PRO A 751 -35.74 -2.92 -11.07
CA PRO A 751 -36.74 -2.88 -10.00
C PRO A 751 -37.27 -4.26 -9.57
N ALA A 752 -37.12 -5.30 -10.39
CA ALA A 752 -37.47 -6.67 -10.01
C ALA A 752 -36.50 -7.26 -8.97
N VAL A 753 -35.29 -6.70 -8.84
CA VAL A 753 -34.37 -7.03 -7.75
C VAL A 753 -34.91 -6.40 -6.46
N LYS A 754 -35.62 -7.21 -5.67
CA LYS A 754 -36.13 -6.77 -4.36
C LYS A 754 -34.96 -6.35 -3.47
N TYR A 755 -35.08 -5.17 -2.87
CA TYR A 755 -34.16 -4.70 -1.84
C TYR A 755 -34.02 -5.73 -0.69
N PRO A 756 -32.89 -5.72 0.05
CA PRO A 756 -32.78 -6.50 1.27
C PRO A 756 -33.98 -6.21 2.17
N GLU A 757 -34.72 -7.25 2.55
CA GLU A 757 -35.89 -7.12 3.41
C GLU A 757 -35.50 -6.38 4.69
N PRO A 758 -36.17 -5.24 4.99
CA PRO A 758 -35.85 -4.47 6.18
C PRO A 758 -36.10 -5.35 7.41
N PHE A 759 -35.21 -5.24 8.39
CA PHE A 759 -35.45 -5.83 9.71
C PHE A 759 -35.51 -4.69 10.73
N GLN A 760 -36.42 -4.80 11.68
CA GLN A 760 -36.55 -3.80 12.72
C GLN A 760 -35.36 -3.91 13.67
N VAL A 761 -34.60 -2.82 13.77
CA VAL A 761 -33.63 -2.64 14.84
C VAL A 761 -34.32 -1.77 15.89
N PRO A 762 -34.28 -2.12 17.20
CA PRO A 762 -34.83 -1.26 18.23
C PRO A 762 -34.23 0.14 18.14
N ALA A 763 -35.08 1.18 18.13
CA ALA A 763 -34.61 2.56 18.14
C ALA A 763 -33.77 2.80 19.41
N GLY A 764 -32.57 3.34 19.24
CA GLY A 764 -31.62 3.56 20.33
C GLY A 764 -30.64 4.69 20.04
N LEU A 765 -29.85 5.04 21.04
CA LEU A 765 -28.75 5.99 20.88
C LEU A 765 -27.56 5.30 20.18
N ALA A 766 -26.84 6.02 19.34
CA ALA A 766 -25.59 5.53 18.76
C ALA A 766 -24.41 5.79 19.71
N GLY A 767 -23.59 4.77 19.98
CA GLY A 767 -22.50 4.87 20.95
C GLY A 767 -21.68 3.58 21.05
N ARG A 768 -20.59 3.61 21.82
CA ARG A 768 -19.76 2.43 22.12
C ARG A 768 -20.38 1.64 23.27
N TYR A 769 -21.29 0.73 22.94
CA TYR A 769 -21.95 -0.11 23.92
C TYR A 769 -21.29 -1.48 24.05
N ILE A 770 -21.16 -1.95 25.30
CA ILE A 770 -20.99 -3.38 25.57
C ILE A 770 -22.36 -4.02 25.34
N ASN A 771 -22.44 -5.08 24.53
CA ASN A 771 -23.71 -5.80 24.36
C ASN A 771 -24.15 -6.31 25.74
N LYS A 772 -25.41 -6.05 26.12
CA LYS A 772 -25.96 -6.47 27.42
C LYS A 772 -25.80 -7.98 27.63
N LYS A 773 -26.09 -8.80 26.60
CA LYS A 773 -25.92 -10.26 26.70
C LYS A 773 -24.47 -10.65 26.96
N TRP A 774 -23.46 -9.88 26.55
CA TRP A 774 -22.06 -10.20 26.85
C TRP A 774 -21.68 -9.98 28.30
N ALA A 775 -22.32 -9.03 28.98
CA ALA A 775 -22.09 -8.80 30.41
C ALA A 775 -22.78 -9.86 31.27
N ASP A 776 -23.94 -10.35 30.80
CA ASP A 776 -24.77 -11.31 31.53
C ASP A 776 -24.39 -12.78 31.24
N GLN A 777 -23.81 -13.07 30.07
CA GLN A 777 -23.51 -14.43 29.65
C GLN A 777 -22.17 -14.93 30.20
N ASP A 778 -22.10 -16.24 30.46
CA ASP A 778 -20.86 -16.88 30.87
C ASP A 778 -19.97 -17.23 29.66
N ASP A 779 -18.71 -16.79 29.71
CA ASP A 779 -17.68 -17.14 28.73
C ASP A 779 -17.09 -18.54 28.98
N TRP A 780 -17.37 -19.19 30.12
CA TRP A 780 -16.80 -20.49 30.51
C TRP A 780 -17.71 -21.70 30.24
N ASP A 781 -19.04 -21.51 30.19
CA ASP A 781 -20.03 -22.57 29.94
C ASP A 781 -19.73 -23.44 28.70
N GLN A 782 -19.53 -22.83 27.54
CA GLN A 782 -19.30 -23.58 26.29
C GLN A 782 -17.90 -24.24 26.24
N PRO A 783 -16.81 -23.58 26.64
CA PRO A 783 -15.53 -24.25 26.83
C PRO A 783 -15.60 -25.45 27.79
N ARG A 784 -16.33 -25.33 28.91
CA ARG A 784 -16.51 -26.44 29.86
C ARG A 784 -17.22 -27.62 29.21
N ALA A 785 -18.34 -27.35 28.53
CA ALA A 785 -19.08 -28.36 27.79
C ALA A 785 -18.27 -29.02 26.65
N LEU A 786 -17.26 -28.32 26.11
CA LEU A 786 -16.31 -28.89 25.16
C LEU A 786 -15.28 -29.79 25.85
N TRP A 787 -14.68 -29.33 26.95
CA TRP A 787 -13.70 -30.09 27.75
C TRP A 787 -14.27 -31.41 28.26
N GLU A 788 -15.51 -31.40 28.73
CA GLU A 788 -16.21 -32.59 29.22
C GLU A 788 -16.45 -33.65 28.12
N LYS A 789 -16.40 -33.25 26.84
CA LYS A 789 -16.54 -34.15 25.69
C LYS A 789 -15.21 -34.70 25.18
N PHE A 790 -14.08 -34.19 25.66
CA PHE A 790 -12.77 -34.72 25.28
C PHE A 790 -12.56 -36.10 25.91
N SER A 791 -11.97 -37.01 25.15
CA SER A 791 -11.41 -38.25 25.70
C SER A 791 -10.27 -37.92 26.67
N ASP A 792 -9.89 -38.86 27.52
CA ASP A 792 -8.76 -38.65 28.44
C ASP A 792 -7.45 -38.40 27.68
N GLU A 793 -7.28 -39.02 26.51
CA GLU A 793 -6.15 -38.76 25.60
C GLU A 793 -6.17 -37.33 25.04
N ASP A 794 -7.33 -36.86 24.56
CA ASP A 794 -7.48 -35.49 24.05
C ASP A 794 -7.24 -34.46 25.16
N LYS A 795 -7.71 -34.74 26.38
CA LYS A 795 -7.46 -33.92 27.57
C LYS A 795 -5.96 -33.84 27.88
N GLU A 796 -5.28 -34.98 27.91
CA GLU A 796 -3.84 -35.07 28.16
C GLU A 796 -3.03 -34.30 27.13
N GLN A 797 -3.34 -34.51 25.85
CA GLN A 797 -2.68 -33.83 24.76
C GLN A 797 -2.92 -32.32 24.80
N THR A 798 -4.16 -31.89 25.10
CA THR A 798 -4.51 -30.48 25.24
C THR A 798 -3.70 -29.79 26.33
N LEU A 799 -3.63 -30.39 27.53
CA LEU A 799 -2.85 -29.86 28.64
C LEU A 799 -1.36 -29.77 28.29
N SER A 800 -0.82 -30.80 27.65
CA SER A 800 0.57 -30.84 27.21
C SER A 800 0.88 -29.76 26.18
N ASN A 801 -0.03 -29.52 25.22
CA ASN A 801 0.12 -28.47 24.22
C ASN A 801 0.08 -27.07 24.85
N ILE A 802 -0.83 -26.82 25.80
CA ILE A 802 -0.92 -25.53 26.53
C ILE A 802 0.39 -25.30 27.29
N VAL A 803 0.87 -26.29 28.04
CA VAL A 803 2.10 -26.19 28.84
C VAL A 803 3.32 -25.96 27.95
N GLY A 804 3.40 -26.63 26.79
CA GLY A 804 4.50 -26.44 25.85
C GLY A 804 4.68 -24.97 25.42
N MET A 805 3.57 -24.23 25.28
CA MET A 805 3.60 -22.81 24.94
C MET A 805 3.66 -21.89 26.16
N LEU A 806 3.10 -22.30 27.31
CA LEU A 806 2.99 -21.46 28.52
C LEU A 806 4.23 -21.53 29.42
N ALA A 807 4.94 -22.66 29.47
CA ALA A 807 6.11 -22.86 30.34
C ALA A 807 7.27 -21.87 30.09
N PRO A 808 7.49 -21.35 28.87
CA PRO A 808 8.47 -20.28 28.63
C PRO A 808 8.02 -18.89 29.11
N CYS A 809 6.74 -18.69 29.44
CA CYS A 809 6.22 -17.37 29.80
C CYS A 809 6.66 -16.90 31.18
N GLN A 810 6.52 -15.60 31.43
CA GLN A 810 6.71 -15.02 32.76
C GLN A 810 5.75 -15.63 33.79
N GLN A 811 6.21 -15.76 35.04
CA GLN A 811 5.49 -16.50 36.08
C GLN A 811 4.06 -15.97 36.31
N PHE A 812 3.88 -14.64 36.35
CA PHE A 812 2.55 -14.06 36.56
C PHE A 812 1.57 -14.39 35.42
N LEU A 813 2.06 -14.59 34.19
CA LEU A 813 1.23 -15.03 33.07
C LEU A 813 0.85 -16.50 33.24
N GLN A 814 1.80 -17.35 33.66
CA GLN A 814 1.51 -18.76 33.97
C GLN A 814 0.39 -18.85 35.02
N ASP A 815 0.53 -18.11 36.12
CA ASP A 815 -0.43 -18.12 37.24
C ASP A 815 -1.82 -17.63 36.79
N ARG A 816 -1.87 -16.53 36.01
CA ARG A 816 -3.11 -15.98 35.47
C ARG A 816 -3.79 -16.98 34.53
N VAL A 817 -3.06 -17.58 33.59
CA VAL A 817 -3.59 -18.53 32.62
C VAL A 817 -4.12 -19.80 33.30
N VAL A 818 -3.39 -20.34 34.28
CA VAL A 818 -3.85 -21.47 35.10
C VAL A 818 -5.16 -21.12 35.83
N GLY A 819 -5.24 -19.94 36.44
CA GLY A 819 -6.45 -19.47 37.11
C GLY A 819 -7.65 -19.34 36.16
N LEU A 820 -7.44 -18.90 34.92
CA LEU A 820 -8.50 -18.80 33.90
C LEU A 820 -8.96 -20.18 33.41
N PHE A 821 -8.05 -21.13 33.17
CA PHE A 821 -8.44 -22.50 32.86
C PHE A 821 -9.16 -23.19 34.03
N GLY A 822 -8.85 -22.82 35.28
CA GLY A 822 -9.61 -23.26 36.45
C GLY A 822 -11.07 -22.80 36.45
N LYS A 823 -11.40 -21.68 35.78
CA LYS A 823 -12.79 -21.27 35.57
C LYS A 823 -13.51 -22.19 34.58
N ILE A 824 -12.81 -22.82 33.65
CA ILE A 824 -13.38 -23.81 32.72
C ILE A 824 -13.58 -25.15 33.42
N HIS A 825 -12.57 -25.66 34.14
CA HIS A 825 -12.67 -26.91 34.88
C HIS A 825 -11.52 -27.02 35.89
N GLU A 826 -11.77 -27.58 37.08
CA GLU A 826 -10.76 -27.72 38.14
C GLU A 826 -9.58 -28.62 37.73
N ASP A 827 -9.86 -29.74 37.05
CA ASP A 827 -8.84 -30.63 36.48
C ASP A 827 -7.87 -29.92 35.54
N MET A 828 -8.31 -28.89 34.82
CA MET A 828 -7.41 -28.14 33.95
C MET A 828 -6.40 -27.35 34.78
N ALA A 829 -6.84 -26.65 35.83
CA ALA A 829 -5.92 -25.93 36.71
C ALA A 829 -4.92 -26.87 37.39
N ALA A 830 -5.41 -27.99 37.93
CA ALA A 830 -4.56 -29.01 38.56
C ALA A 830 -3.57 -29.64 37.57
N GLY A 831 -4.06 -30.02 36.38
CA GLY A 831 -3.29 -30.65 35.33
C GLY A 831 -2.21 -29.73 34.73
N LEU A 832 -2.51 -28.44 34.55
CA LEU A 832 -1.54 -27.44 34.10
C LEU A 832 -0.48 -27.17 35.16
N THR A 833 -0.88 -26.97 36.42
CA THR A 833 0.04 -26.71 37.54
C THR A 833 1.04 -27.85 37.70
N LYS A 834 0.55 -29.10 37.71
CA LYS A 834 1.42 -30.30 37.81
C LYS A 834 2.49 -30.31 36.71
N ARG A 835 2.10 -30.05 35.46
CA ARG A 835 3.01 -30.08 34.30
C ARG A 835 3.97 -28.90 34.26
N LEU A 836 3.53 -27.71 34.64
CA LEU A 836 4.40 -26.54 34.74
C LEU A 836 5.49 -26.75 35.81
N ASN A 837 5.15 -27.34 36.96
CA ASN A 837 6.12 -27.68 37.99
C ASN A 837 7.13 -28.72 37.48
N ALA A 838 6.67 -29.78 36.82
CA ALA A 838 7.55 -30.78 36.21
C ALA A 838 8.49 -30.17 35.15
N ALA A 839 8.00 -29.22 34.33
CA ALA A 839 8.82 -28.53 33.33
C ALA A 839 9.92 -27.65 33.97
N LYS A 840 9.64 -27.02 35.12
CA LYS A 840 10.63 -26.24 35.89
C LYS A 840 11.70 -27.14 36.49
N GLU A 841 11.32 -28.27 37.08
CA GLU A 841 12.25 -29.26 37.62
C GLU A 841 13.16 -29.86 36.54
N GLY A 842 12.60 -30.16 35.36
CA GLY A 842 13.37 -30.64 34.21
C GLY A 842 14.45 -29.64 33.78
N LYS A 843 14.10 -28.36 33.65
CA LYS A 843 15.07 -27.29 33.32
C LYS A 843 16.18 -27.14 34.37
N ALA A 844 15.83 -27.23 35.66
CA ALA A 844 16.81 -27.14 36.75
C ALA A 844 17.83 -28.28 36.73
N LYS A 845 17.41 -29.50 36.32
CA LYS A 845 18.32 -30.64 36.15
C LYS A 845 19.24 -30.49 34.93
N THR A 846 18.73 -29.95 33.82
CA THR A 846 19.53 -29.72 32.61
C THR A 846 20.56 -28.59 32.80
N SER A 847 20.24 -27.55 33.57
CA SER A 847 21.20 -26.47 33.88
C SER A 847 22.25 -26.84 34.93
N GLN A 848 22.09 -27.96 35.64
CA GLN A 848 23.10 -28.50 36.56
C GLN A 848 24.04 -29.50 35.89
N THR A 849 23.73 -29.94 34.67
CA THR A 849 24.48 -30.95 33.91
C THR A 849 25.17 -30.38 32.65
N ALA A 850 24.87 -29.14 32.29
CA ALA A 850 25.58 -28.31 31.31
C ALA A 850 26.43 -27.27 32.05
#